data_AF-A0A7S3CV06-F1
#
_entry.id   AF-A0A7S3CV06-F1
#
_cell.length_a   1.000
_cell.length_b   1.000
_cell.length_c   1.000
_cell.angle_alpha   90.00
_cell.angle_beta   90.00
_cell.angle_gamma   90.00
#
_symmetry.space_group_name_H-M   'P 1'
#
loop_
_entity.id
_entity.type
_entity.pdbx_description
1 polymer ?
#
loop_
_entity_poly.entity_id
_entity_poly.type
_entity_poly.pdbx_seq_one_letter_code
_entity_poly.pdbx_strand_id
1 'polypeptide(L)'
;MKFFFVTHIIGFIACTYREMYSAKTDLFAQIMRIVEIFCIPLHLSNILLSVELLSVILIREHTDDLVADMDAVTSSSTATEDMAKSTIFLMDKCPRSDFKVFGGQVFEWMIIEISIYMFFIMTHLILMIKSRFVSVGMDNSEQFEPTGMRFLTQKIIRHINLKEEDAFFLNKERMVLVEGVPLKISLDQSHIDAIREKKAIVDLNSTEWVQECLVGHITKDELDEERIKETNSLDMMQNSSIIYHTESILEMQTACLIMNAVLTSLWRTNQQYGVKSNEYDGPMSALGVGVWENTYIIVYILLGEHIISYLFNIYRNNELSRRGVPNSRGVMTAPVESKLRYVEIFMDILIFAYVILHIVSLSQEQIHDMPLLNYIIIVDMIIMFFTLPYVYFSQFIMVEGEITKNIFTLYQVQRKKLRERRNQAQVGSSEWREFFVKQAKKSRIAAEKKLGESKKKPQMVFKGQQEKLKKPKNKTMSDMINQENRRNEEHDLTSDSSESSSDTDSDQGEALAKENGSKEQVVMREEDFEENEKLTFTKDVYNYTICANMTKCCSPLQQGFALKQCFIVFGVQILVPVFFLLEFGVSGFVKPTSASTAIRIICSLLLHMIIYGEVKQAINILRYLKYVKTAKGGKRGRFINILLCSMQMISPFFTEIVLILAICQTESLPMIIKSFVALGFVIKIDDMFSENFPKEIKDTASDLELIIGKDQNSYKKILKRIKSARKQ
;
A
#
# COMPACT_ATOMS: atom_id res chain seq x y z
N MET A 1 31.30 7.81 10.38
CA MET A 1 30.64 6.51 10.63
C MET A 1 29.74 6.46 11.88
N LYS A 2 30.19 6.78 13.10
CA LYS A 2 29.32 6.63 14.30
C LYS A 2 28.01 7.43 14.25
N PHE A 3 28.04 8.67 13.76
CA PHE A 3 26.85 9.52 13.61
C PHE A 3 25.87 9.00 12.53
N PHE A 4 26.39 8.36 11.48
CA PHE A 4 25.61 7.75 10.41
C PHE A 4 24.77 6.57 10.92
N PHE A 5 25.41 5.65 11.64
CA PHE A 5 24.75 4.49 12.23
C PHE A 5 23.62 4.91 13.19
N VAL A 6 23.88 5.90 14.04
CA VAL A 6 22.86 6.46 14.95
C VAL A 6 21.69 7.07 14.19
N THR A 7 21.95 7.84 13.13
CA THR A 7 20.89 8.44 12.29
C THR A 7 20.04 7.38 11.59
N HIS A 8 20.67 6.33 11.07
CA HIS A 8 20.00 5.21 10.40
C HIS A 8 19.10 4.43 11.35
N ILE A 9 19.56 4.16 12.57
CA ILE A 9 18.76 3.52 13.61
C ILE A 9 17.55 4.40 13.98
N ILE A 10 17.76 5.70 14.17
CA ILE A 10 16.68 6.64 14.52
C ILE A 10 15.64 6.72 13.40
N GLY A 11 16.08 6.84 12.14
CA GLY A 11 15.20 6.84 10.97
C GLY A 11 14.42 5.55 10.83
N PHE A 12 15.07 4.40 10.98
CA PHE A 12 14.43 3.09 10.93
C PHE A 12 13.36 2.92 12.02
N ILE A 13 13.66 3.31 13.27
CA ILE A 13 12.70 3.24 14.38
C ILE A 13 11.51 4.17 14.13
N ALA A 14 11.75 5.39 13.62
CA ALA A 14 10.69 6.35 13.31
C ALA A 14 9.75 5.83 12.20
N CYS A 15 10.31 5.31 11.10
CA CYS A 15 9.55 4.71 10.00
C CYS A 15 8.75 3.47 10.46
N THR A 16 9.38 2.59 11.24
CA THR A 16 8.75 1.38 11.78
C THR A 16 7.56 1.74 12.67
N TYR A 17 7.73 2.71 13.58
CA TYR A 17 6.63 3.17 14.43
C TYR A 17 5.48 3.77 13.60
N ARG A 18 5.79 4.57 12.57
CA ARG A 18 4.77 5.17 11.69
C ARG A 18 3.95 4.08 10.99
N GLU A 19 4.60 3.09 10.40
CA GLU A 19 3.89 2.00 9.72
C GLU A 19 3.03 1.19 10.71
N MET A 20 3.55 0.92 11.91
CA MET A 20 2.83 0.17 12.94
C MET A 20 1.61 0.90 13.50
N TYR A 21 1.65 2.23 13.59
CA TYR A 21 0.62 3.03 14.25
C TYR A 21 0.01 4.10 13.35
N SER A 22 0.09 3.93 12.03
CA SER A 22 -0.35 4.89 11.00
C SER A 22 -1.78 5.42 11.23
N ALA A 23 -2.66 4.57 11.77
CA ALA A 23 -4.06 4.92 12.07
C ALA A 23 -4.26 5.69 13.38
N LYS A 24 -3.29 5.68 14.31
CA LYS A 24 -3.37 6.43 15.56
C LYS A 24 -2.82 7.83 15.35
N THR A 25 -3.69 8.82 15.44
CA THR A 25 -3.33 10.25 15.42
C THR A 25 -2.81 10.74 16.77
N ASP A 26 -2.16 9.87 17.54
CA ASP A 26 -1.61 10.24 18.84
C ASP A 26 -0.37 11.14 18.71
N LEU A 27 -0.07 11.87 19.79
CA LEU A 27 1.04 12.83 19.83
C LEU A 27 2.38 12.16 19.50
N PHE A 28 2.56 10.90 19.89
CA PHE A 28 3.80 10.19 19.67
C PHE A 28 3.99 9.81 18.20
N ALA A 29 2.93 9.41 17.49
CA ALA A 29 2.97 9.21 16.04
C ALA A 29 3.33 10.50 15.29
N GLN A 30 2.86 11.66 15.76
CA GLN A 30 3.24 12.95 15.19
C GLN A 30 4.73 13.27 15.44
N ILE A 31 5.25 12.97 16.63
CA ILE A 31 6.68 13.12 16.95
C ILE A 31 7.54 12.25 16.04
N MET A 32 7.14 11.00 15.79
CA MET A 32 7.90 10.10 14.90
C MET A 32 7.94 10.60 13.46
N ARG A 33 6.87 11.23 12.95
CA ARG A 33 6.90 11.90 11.64
C ARG A 33 7.90 13.07 11.60
N ILE A 34 7.98 13.83 12.68
CA ILE A 34 8.96 14.93 12.78
C ILE A 34 10.38 14.36 12.78
N VAL A 35 10.64 13.28 13.52
CA VAL A 35 11.93 12.58 13.55
C VAL A 35 12.31 12.06 12.16
N GLU A 36 11.36 11.47 11.42
CA GLU A 36 11.56 11.02 10.03
C GLU A 36 11.97 12.19 9.12
N ILE A 37 11.25 13.32 9.19
CA ILE A 37 11.58 14.54 8.43
C ILE A 37 12.99 15.04 8.77
N PHE A 38 13.43 14.97 10.03
CA PHE A 38 14.79 15.33 10.42
C PHE A 38 15.86 14.33 9.97
N CYS A 39 15.52 13.05 9.80
CA CYS A 39 16.45 12.04 9.28
C CYS A 39 16.72 12.22 7.77
N ILE A 40 15.77 12.79 7.01
CA ILE A 40 15.92 13.00 5.56
C ILE A 40 17.14 13.87 5.21
N PRO A 41 17.33 15.10 5.76
CA PRO A 41 18.52 15.91 5.49
C PRO A 41 19.83 15.24 5.90
N LEU A 42 19.81 14.45 6.97
CA LEU A 42 20.99 13.73 7.46
C LEU A 42 21.35 12.57 6.51
N HIS A 43 20.38 11.78 6.06
CA HIS A 43 20.60 10.77 5.02
C HIS A 43 21.06 11.39 3.72
N LEU A 44 20.43 12.48 3.29
CA LEU A 44 20.84 13.22 2.12
C LEU A 44 22.32 13.62 2.24
N SER A 45 22.72 14.30 3.32
CA SER A 45 24.11 14.69 3.60
C SER A 45 25.10 13.53 3.54
N ASN A 46 24.70 12.34 3.97
CA ASN A 46 25.56 11.16 3.93
C ASN A 46 25.73 10.64 2.50
N ILE A 47 24.64 10.59 1.72
CA ILE A 47 24.73 10.29 0.28
C ILE A 47 25.63 11.32 -0.40
N LEU A 48 25.54 12.62 -0.05
CA LEU A 48 26.44 13.65 -0.59
C LEU A 48 27.91 13.33 -0.35
N LEU A 49 28.23 12.88 0.87
CA LEU A 49 29.58 12.55 1.29
C LEU A 49 30.10 11.29 0.57
N SER A 50 29.27 10.25 0.42
CA SER A 50 29.61 9.03 -0.33
C SER A 50 29.89 9.33 -1.80
N VAL A 51 29.05 10.15 -2.44
CA VAL A 51 29.24 10.52 -3.85
C VAL A 51 30.45 11.43 -4.01
N GLU A 52 30.70 12.36 -3.09
CA GLU A 52 31.94 13.16 -3.10
C GLU A 52 33.16 12.23 -2.99
N LEU A 53 33.12 11.21 -2.15
CA LEU A 53 34.23 10.29 -1.97
C LEU A 53 34.49 9.40 -3.20
N LEU A 54 33.42 8.79 -3.75
CA LEU A 54 33.41 8.04 -5.02
C LEU A 54 34.11 8.78 -6.15
N SER A 55 34.02 10.08 -6.06
CA SER A 55 34.41 10.91 -7.14
C SER A 55 35.86 11.37 -7.09
N VAL A 56 36.45 11.41 -5.88
CA VAL A 56 37.92 11.53 -5.75
C VAL A 56 38.56 10.31 -6.40
N ILE A 57 37.93 9.16 -6.22
CA ILE A 57 38.35 7.88 -6.76
C ILE A 57 38.28 7.91 -8.29
N LEU A 58 37.14 8.23 -8.88
CA LEU A 58 37.01 8.29 -10.35
C LEU A 58 38.03 9.23 -11.00
N ILE A 59 38.27 10.42 -10.40
CA ILE A 59 39.31 11.34 -10.87
C ILE A 59 40.69 10.67 -10.83
N ARG A 60 41.01 9.96 -9.75
CA ARG A 60 42.30 9.31 -9.60
C ARG A 60 42.48 8.10 -10.52
N GLU A 61 41.41 7.37 -10.81
CA GLU A 61 41.42 6.25 -11.78
C GLU A 61 41.74 6.71 -13.21
N HIS A 62 41.26 7.90 -13.58
CA HIS A 62 41.39 8.44 -14.94
C HIS A 62 42.56 9.43 -15.08
N THR A 63 43.39 9.60 -14.05
CA THR A 63 44.55 10.50 -14.09
C THR A 63 45.83 9.71 -14.39
N ASP A 64 46.44 9.96 -15.54
CA ASP A 64 47.72 9.34 -15.98
C ASP A 64 48.98 10.00 -15.36
N ASP A 65 48.82 10.87 -14.35
CA ASP A 65 49.93 11.61 -13.75
C ASP A 65 50.88 10.67 -12.97
N LEU A 66 52.12 10.54 -13.44
CA LEU A 66 53.18 9.73 -12.81
C LEU A 66 53.49 10.19 -11.38
N VAL A 67 53.22 11.44 -11.03
CA VAL A 67 53.39 11.94 -9.65
C VAL A 67 52.30 11.38 -8.73
N ALA A 68 51.13 11.03 -9.27
CA ALA A 68 50.08 10.35 -8.53
C ALA A 68 50.44 8.90 -8.18
N ASP A 69 51.54 8.33 -8.68
CA ASP A 69 52.10 7.03 -8.24
C ASP A 69 52.97 7.13 -6.98
N MET A 70 53.37 8.33 -6.58
CA MET A 70 54.23 8.50 -5.41
C MET A 70 53.42 8.32 -4.11
N ASP A 71 53.93 7.51 -3.19
CA ASP A 71 53.43 7.45 -1.82
C ASP A 71 53.43 8.86 -1.21
N ALA A 72 52.50 9.14 -0.28
CA ALA A 72 52.40 10.43 0.37
C ALA A 72 53.79 10.84 0.90
N VAL A 73 54.43 11.77 0.18
CA VAL A 73 55.82 12.15 0.46
C VAL A 73 55.85 12.69 1.87
N THR A 74 56.50 11.96 2.78
CA THR A 74 56.88 12.50 4.09
C THR A 74 57.56 13.83 3.82
N SER A 75 56.92 14.89 4.28
CA SER A 75 57.07 16.29 3.89
C SER A 75 58.47 16.86 4.16
N SER A 76 59.50 16.37 3.46
CA SER A 76 60.81 17.03 3.38
C SER A 76 60.78 18.10 2.28
N SER A 77 60.03 19.15 2.57
CA SER A 77 60.16 20.58 2.24
C SER A 77 60.77 21.14 0.94
N THR A 78 61.28 20.40 -0.04
CA THR A 78 61.98 21.02 -1.20
C THR A 78 61.48 20.65 -2.59
N ALA A 79 60.46 19.78 -2.73
CA ALA A 79 60.00 19.32 -4.05
C ALA A 79 58.58 19.79 -4.45
N THR A 80 57.88 20.57 -3.62
CA THR A 80 56.46 20.88 -3.81
C THR A 80 56.16 22.18 -4.56
N GLU A 81 57.14 23.06 -4.79
CA GLU A 81 56.87 24.38 -5.41
C GLU A 81 56.49 24.29 -6.90
N ASP A 82 56.92 23.26 -7.62
CA ASP A 82 56.64 23.10 -9.05
C ASP A 82 55.47 22.15 -9.38
N MET A 83 54.81 21.56 -8.37
CA MET A 83 53.69 20.64 -8.61
C MET A 83 52.37 21.38 -8.84
N ALA A 84 51.57 20.88 -9.78
CA ALA A 84 50.22 21.39 -10.00
C ALA A 84 49.37 21.24 -8.73
N LYS A 85 48.56 22.25 -8.40
CA LYS A 85 47.69 22.25 -7.22
C LYS A 85 46.74 21.05 -7.17
N SER A 86 46.32 20.54 -8.34
CA SER A 86 45.50 19.32 -8.47
C SER A 86 46.24 18.07 -7.98
N THR A 87 47.53 17.95 -8.32
CA THR A 87 48.39 16.83 -7.91
C THR A 87 48.63 16.86 -6.40
N ILE A 88 48.90 18.05 -5.84
CA ILE A 88 49.02 18.23 -4.38
C ILE A 88 47.71 17.88 -3.67
N PHE A 89 46.56 18.31 -4.21
CA PHE A 89 45.24 17.99 -3.66
C PHE A 89 44.95 16.48 -3.70
N LEU A 90 45.28 15.80 -4.82
CA LEU A 90 45.10 14.35 -4.94
C LEU A 90 46.02 13.58 -3.98
N MET A 91 47.28 14.01 -3.82
CA MET A 91 48.21 13.43 -2.84
C MET A 91 47.73 13.61 -1.40
N ASP A 92 47.16 14.77 -1.05
CA ASP A 92 46.63 15.05 0.30
C ASP A 92 45.31 14.31 0.59
N LYS A 93 44.43 14.19 -0.41
CA LYS A 93 43.06 13.68 -0.21
C LYS A 93 42.85 12.20 -0.49
N CYS A 94 43.67 11.57 -1.31
CA CYS A 94 43.51 10.15 -1.64
C CYS A 94 44.82 9.56 -2.22
N PRO A 95 45.85 9.27 -1.40
CA PRO A 95 47.10 8.63 -1.84
C PRO A 95 46.86 7.38 -2.70
N ARG A 96 47.78 6.95 -3.58
CA ARG A 96 47.52 5.81 -4.48
C ARG A 96 47.41 4.47 -3.75
N SER A 97 48.17 4.33 -2.67
CA SER A 97 48.03 3.23 -1.70
C SER A 97 46.60 3.15 -1.20
N ASP A 98 46.05 4.29 -0.80
CA ASP A 98 44.69 4.41 -0.30
C ASP A 98 43.72 4.18 -1.44
N PHE A 99 43.87 4.82 -2.60
CA PHE A 99 43.04 4.66 -3.80
C PHE A 99 42.94 3.22 -4.32
N LYS A 100 44.02 2.41 -4.32
CA LYS A 100 43.90 1.00 -4.74
C LYS A 100 43.06 0.19 -3.75
N VAL A 101 43.10 0.54 -2.47
CA VAL A 101 42.25 -0.04 -1.43
C VAL A 101 40.83 0.55 -1.51
N PHE A 102 40.71 1.85 -1.81
CA PHE A 102 39.49 2.63 -1.81
C PHE A 102 38.64 2.43 -3.07
N GLY A 103 39.28 2.27 -4.22
CA GLY A 103 38.64 2.13 -5.54
C GLY A 103 37.89 0.81 -5.68
N GLY A 104 38.44 -0.28 -5.13
CA GLY A 104 37.68 -1.51 -4.90
C GLY A 104 36.54 -1.25 -3.92
N GLN A 105 36.87 -0.87 -2.69
CA GLN A 105 35.88 -0.79 -1.60
C GLN A 105 34.71 0.17 -1.87
N VAL A 106 34.94 1.37 -2.39
CA VAL A 106 33.86 2.35 -2.62
C VAL A 106 33.04 2.04 -3.85
N PHE A 107 33.65 1.53 -4.92
CA PHE A 107 32.89 1.05 -6.07
C PHE A 107 31.98 -0.12 -5.64
N GLU A 108 32.49 -1.00 -4.78
CA GLU A 108 31.71 -2.06 -4.16
C GLU A 108 30.56 -1.50 -3.31
N TRP A 109 30.81 -0.52 -2.44
CA TRP A 109 29.75 0.14 -1.65
C TRP A 109 28.70 0.83 -2.53
N MET A 110 29.10 1.48 -3.61
CA MET A 110 28.18 2.08 -4.57
C MET A 110 27.33 1.01 -5.27
N ILE A 111 27.93 -0.11 -5.66
CA ILE A 111 27.19 -1.23 -6.25
C ILE A 111 26.23 -1.84 -5.24
N ILE A 112 26.59 -1.92 -3.96
CA ILE A 112 25.67 -2.33 -2.89
C ILE A 112 24.48 -1.39 -2.84
N GLU A 113 24.71 -0.07 -2.79
CA GLU A 113 23.63 0.92 -2.71
C GLU A 113 22.70 0.87 -3.95
N ILE A 114 23.29 0.84 -5.15
CA ILE A 114 22.54 0.71 -6.41
C ILE A 114 21.76 -0.59 -6.43
N SER A 115 22.38 -1.70 -6.00
CA SER A 115 21.72 -3.00 -5.97
C SER A 115 20.56 -3.03 -4.99
N ILE A 116 20.74 -2.52 -3.78
CA ILE A 116 19.66 -2.41 -2.78
C ILE A 116 18.51 -1.57 -3.34
N TYR A 117 18.81 -0.45 -3.99
CA TYR A 117 17.79 0.40 -4.62
C TYR A 117 17.07 -0.30 -5.77
N MET A 118 17.83 -0.98 -6.66
CA MET A 118 17.27 -1.75 -7.76
C MET A 118 16.43 -2.92 -7.25
N PHE A 119 16.82 -3.58 -6.16
CA PHE A 119 16.02 -4.62 -5.51
C PHE A 119 14.74 -4.05 -4.91
N PHE A 120 14.80 -2.88 -4.29
CA PHE A 120 13.61 -2.20 -3.79
C PHE A 120 12.61 -1.92 -4.93
N ILE A 121 13.08 -1.38 -6.07
CA ILE A 121 12.26 -1.14 -7.26
C ILE A 121 11.73 -2.46 -7.84
N MET A 122 12.60 -3.47 -8.02
CA MET A 122 12.20 -4.77 -8.53
C MET A 122 11.17 -5.44 -7.63
N THR A 123 11.32 -5.36 -6.30
CA THR A 123 10.38 -5.92 -5.34
C THR A 123 9.03 -5.23 -5.47
N HIS A 124 9.00 -3.89 -5.59
CA HIS A 124 7.76 -3.17 -5.88
C HIS A 124 7.13 -3.59 -7.19
N LEU A 125 7.93 -3.74 -8.26
CA LEU A 125 7.45 -4.20 -9.55
C LEU A 125 6.89 -5.63 -9.48
N ILE A 126 7.60 -6.55 -8.82
CA ILE A 126 7.16 -7.93 -8.61
C ILE A 126 5.89 -7.98 -7.77
N LEU A 127 5.79 -7.18 -6.70
CA LEU A 127 4.58 -7.06 -5.88
C LEU A 127 3.41 -6.53 -6.70
N MET A 128 3.62 -5.50 -7.51
CA MET A 128 2.60 -4.97 -8.41
C MET A 128 2.21 -5.96 -9.51
N ILE A 129 3.14 -6.80 -9.98
CA ILE A 129 2.86 -7.88 -10.94
C ILE A 129 2.08 -9.00 -10.25
N LYS A 130 2.57 -9.48 -9.10
CA LYS A 130 1.92 -10.52 -8.30
C LYS A 130 0.51 -10.11 -7.94
N SER A 131 0.29 -8.87 -7.49
CA SER A 131 -1.04 -8.35 -7.15
C SER A 131 -2.00 -8.28 -8.34
N ARG A 132 -1.53 -8.51 -9.57
CA ARG A 132 -2.36 -8.57 -10.77
C ARG A 132 -2.66 -9.99 -11.24
N PHE A 133 -1.83 -10.96 -10.85
CA PHE A 133 -1.91 -12.35 -11.32
C PHE A 133 -2.30 -13.35 -10.22
N VAL A 134 -2.13 -12.96 -8.96
CA VAL A 134 -2.45 -13.74 -7.76
C VAL A 134 -3.31 -12.84 -6.88
N SER A 135 -4.26 -13.43 -6.13
CA SER A 135 -5.02 -12.67 -5.15
C SER A 135 -4.06 -12.28 -4.04
N VAL A 136 -3.60 -11.03 -4.09
CA VAL A 136 -2.68 -10.47 -3.13
C VAL A 136 -3.49 -9.58 -2.20
N GLY A 137 -3.65 -10.05 -0.97
CA GLY A 137 -4.49 -9.41 0.04
C GLY A 137 -5.05 -10.47 0.99
N MET A 138 -5.49 -10.04 2.16
CA MET A 138 -6.29 -10.89 3.02
C MET A 138 -7.64 -11.14 2.38
N ASP A 139 -8.07 -12.40 2.40
CA ASP A 139 -9.46 -12.75 2.10
C ASP A 139 -10.35 -12.23 3.24
N ASN A 140 -10.90 -11.04 3.04
CA ASN A 140 -11.81 -10.43 4.02
C ASN A 140 -13.15 -11.19 4.10
N SER A 141 -13.45 -12.14 3.20
CA SER A 141 -14.70 -12.90 3.27
C SER A 141 -14.77 -13.78 4.52
N GLU A 142 -13.63 -14.07 5.16
CA GLU A 142 -13.58 -14.84 6.41
C GLU A 142 -13.75 -13.97 7.68
N GLN A 143 -13.87 -12.64 7.57
CA GLN A 143 -13.85 -11.73 8.72
C GLN A 143 -15.04 -11.88 9.67
N PHE A 144 -16.22 -12.20 9.13
CA PHE A 144 -17.42 -12.47 9.91
C PHE A 144 -17.76 -13.97 10.01
N GLU A 145 -16.77 -14.84 9.76
CA GLU A 145 -16.90 -16.26 10.09
C GLU A 145 -17.03 -16.46 11.61
N PRO A 146 -17.53 -17.62 12.08
CA PRO A 146 -17.79 -17.86 13.51
C PRO A 146 -16.60 -17.50 14.42
N THR A 147 -15.38 -17.73 13.94
CA THR A 147 -14.14 -17.35 14.62
C THR A 147 -13.98 -15.83 14.72
N GLY A 148 -14.10 -15.07 13.63
CA GLY A 148 -13.98 -13.60 13.68
C GLY A 148 -15.07 -12.97 14.54
N MET A 149 -16.31 -13.46 14.38
CA MET A 149 -17.47 -13.06 15.20
C MET A 149 -17.26 -13.33 16.69
N ARG A 150 -16.57 -14.42 17.03
CA ARG A 150 -16.19 -14.75 18.40
C ARG A 150 -15.32 -13.68 19.04
N PHE A 151 -14.27 -13.23 18.36
CA PHE A 151 -13.38 -12.18 18.89
C PHE A 151 -14.07 -10.83 18.96
N LEU A 152 -14.85 -10.49 17.93
CA LEU A 152 -15.68 -9.29 17.91
C LEU A 152 -16.63 -9.25 19.13
N THR A 153 -17.38 -10.33 19.35
CA THR A 153 -18.32 -10.47 20.47
C THR A 153 -17.61 -10.40 21.81
N GLN A 154 -16.49 -11.11 21.98
CA GLN A 154 -15.67 -11.00 23.19
C GLN A 154 -15.21 -9.57 23.46
N LYS A 155 -14.80 -8.86 22.41
CA LYS A 155 -14.31 -7.48 22.54
C LYS A 155 -15.45 -6.55 22.94
N ILE A 156 -16.64 -6.71 22.37
CA ILE A 156 -17.85 -5.98 22.79
C ILE A 156 -18.17 -6.28 24.26
N ILE A 157 -18.25 -7.57 24.64
CA ILE A 157 -18.58 -7.99 26.01
C ILE A 157 -17.62 -7.42 27.04
N ARG A 158 -16.30 -7.37 26.75
CA ARG A 158 -15.30 -6.78 27.66
C ARG A 158 -15.54 -5.29 27.94
N HIS A 159 -16.21 -4.57 27.05
CA HIS A 159 -16.54 -3.16 27.22
C HIS A 159 -17.90 -2.94 27.91
N ILE A 160 -18.68 -4.00 28.16
CA ILE A 160 -19.95 -3.92 28.89
C ILE A 160 -19.63 -3.89 30.40
N ASN A 161 -19.81 -2.73 31.03
CA ASN A 161 -19.59 -2.56 32.46
C ASN A 161 -20.84 -2.96 33.27
N LEU A 162 -20.92 -4.23 33.70
CA LEU A 162 -22.02 -4.74 34.53
C LEU A 162 -21.89 -4.41 36.03
N LYS A 163 -21.05 -3.46 36.43
CA LYS A 163 -20.93 -3.06 37.85
C LYS A 163 -22.10 -2.20 38.35
N GLU A 164 -22.88 -1.62 37.43
CA GLU A 164 -24.10 -0.88 37.74
C GLU A 164 -25.30 -1.84 37.85
N GLU A 165 -26.35 -1.49 38.61
CA GLU A 165 -27.50 -2.36 38.88
C GLU A 165 -28.07 -3.02 37.59
N ASP A 166 -28.27 -4.34 37.59
CA ASP A 166 -28.69 -5.13 36.40
C ASP A 166 -29.94 -4.62 35.70
N ALA A 167 -30.83 -3.99 36.49
CA ALA A 167 -32.03 -3.32 36.01
C ALA A 167 -31.74 -2.23 34.97
N PHE A 168 -30.49 -1.80 34.85
CA PHE A 168 -30.03 -0.82 33.87
C PHE A 168 -29.98 -1.39 32.45
N PHE A 169 -29.61 -2.66 32.27
CA PHE A 169 -29.42 -3.29 30.96
C PHE A 169 -30.59 -4.16 30.51
N LEU A 170 -31.37 -4.72 31.46
CA LEU A 170 -32.40 -5.70 31.16
C LEU A 170 -33.47 -5.16 30.20
N ASN A 171 -33.51 -5.72 28.98
CA ASN A 171 -34.45 -5.39 27.90
C ASN A 171 -34.51 -3.90 27.54
N LYS A 172 -33.40 -3.17 27.70
CA LYS A 172 -33.29 -1.75 27.35
C LYS A 172 -32.16 -1.54 26.36
N GLU A 173 -32.41 -0.71 25.34
CA GLU A 173 -31.35 -0.25 24.45
C GLU A 173 -30.35 0.63 25.21
N ARG A 174 -29.06 0.31 25.10
CA ARG A 174 -27.96 1.00 25.77
C ARG A 174 -26.80 1.22 24.83
N MET A 175 -26.16 2.38 24.96
CA MET A 175 -24.92 2.70 24.25
C MET A 175 -23.75 2.10 25.02
N VAL A 176 -22.88 1.37 24.33
CA VAL A 176 -21.60 0.90 24.83
C VAL A 176 -20.51 1.43 23.90
N LEU A 177 -19.48 2.04 24.48
CA LEU A 177 -18.32 2.52 23.73
C LEU A 177 -17.31 1.38 23.63
N VAL A 178 -17.19 0.78 22.46
CA VAL A 178 -16.22 -0.27 22.15
C VAL A 178 -15.10 0.37 21.35
N GLU A 179 -13.92 0.54 21.96
CA GLU A 179 -12.78 1.26 21.35
C GLU A 179 -13.11 2.68 20.83
N GLY A 180 -14.02 3.37 21.51
CA GLY A 180 -14.48 4.70 21.10
C GLY A 180 -15.59 4.68 20.02
N VAL A 181 -15.96 3.50 19.50
CA VAL A 181 -17.10 3.34 18.59
C VAL A 181 -18.38 3.10 19.41
N PRO A 182 -19.42 3.94 19.25
CA PRO A 182 -20.63 3.85 20.05
C PRO A 182 -21.63 2.84 19.47
N LEU A 183 -21.76 1.67 20.10
CA LEU A 183 -22.69 0.61 19.71
C LEU A 183 -23.94 0.57 20.60
N LYS A 184 -25.11 0.33 20.02
CA LYS A 184 -26.36 0.07 20.75
C LYS A 184 -26.58 -1.42 20.97
N ILE A 185 -26.65 -1.83 22.23
CA ILE A 185 -26.97 -3.20 22.62
C ILE A 185 -28.28 -3.26 23.40
N SER A 186 -28.94 -4.41 23.39
CA SER A 186 -30.07 -4.77 24.23
C SER A 186 -29.82 -6.18 24.75
N LEU A 187 -29.70 -6.34 26.06
CA LEU A 187 -29.42 -7.63 26.69
C LEU A 187 -30.67 -8.13 27.41
N ASP A 188 -30.98 -9.41 27.27
CA ASP A 188 -31.96 -10.08 28.10
C ASP A 188 -31.31 -10.58 29.42
N GLN A 189 -32.08 -11.24 30.28
CA GLN A 189 -31.55 -11.76 31.54
C GLN A 189 -30.52 -12.88 31.29
N SER A 190 -30.74 -13.73 30.29
CA SER A 190 -29.88 -14.88 30.01
C SER A 190 -28.48 -14.45 29.57
N HIS A 191 -28.38 -13.42 28.72
CA HIS A 191 -27.12 -12.82 28.30
C HIS A 191 -26.40 -12.13 29.45
N ILE A 192 -27.11 -11.39 30.32
CA ILE A 192 -26.52 -10.75 31.50
C ILE A 192 -25.90 -11.79 32.43
N ASP A 193 -26.64 -12.86 32.73
CA ASP A 193 -26.20 -13.94 33.60
C ASP A 193 -24.98 -14.66 32.99
N ALA A 194 -25.00 -14.92 31.69
CA ALA A 194 -23.88 -15.57 31.01
C ALA A 194 -22.61 -14.70 30.99
N ILE A 195 -22.74 -13.38 30.83
CA ILE A 195 -21.59 -12.44 30.89
C ILE A 195 -21.03 -12.41 32.32
N ARG A 196 -21.88 -12.41 33.33
CA ARG A 196 -21.49 -12.43 34.76
C ARG A 196 -20.75 -13.69 35.16
N GLU A 197 -21.28 -14.84 34.75
CA GLU A 197 -20.67 -16.14 35.02
C GLU A 197 -19.32 -16.31 34.31
N LYS A 198 -18.95 -15.38 33.43
CA LYS A 198 -17.82 -15.52 32.49
C LYS A 198 -17.87 -16.84 31.75
N LYS A 199 -19.08 -17.41 31.58
CA LYS A 199 -19.27 -18.57 30.72
C LYS A 199 -18.83 -18.13 29.34
N ALA A 200 -18.14 -19.02 28.63
CA ALA A 200 -17.80 -18.81 27.25
C ALA A 200 -19.08 -18.88 26.39
N ILE A 201 -19.94 -17.85 26.46
CA ILE A 201 -21.01 -17.52 25.47
C ILE A 201 -20.46 -17.66 24.04
N VAL A 202 -19.17 -17.35 23.98
CA VAL A 202 -18.22 -17.25 22.91
C VAL A 202 -18.11 -18.48 21.99
N ASP A 203 -18.27 -19.71 22.47
CA ASP A 203 -17.66 -20.83 21.72
C ASP A 203 -18.52 -21.42 20.59
N LEU A 204 -19.83 -21.13 20.52
CA LEU A 204 -20.69 -21.64 19.43
C LEU A 204 -21.70 -20.65 18.82
N ASN A 205 -22.17 -19.61 19.52
CA ASN A 205 -23.29 -18.78 19.04
C ASN A 205 -22.95 -17.27 18.91
N SER A 206 -21.69 -16.92 18.61
CA SER A 206 -21.29 -15.50 18.53
C SER A 206 -22.04 -14.73 17.43
N THR A 207 -22.39 -15.38 16.32
CA THR A 207 -23.19 -14.78 15.24
C THR A 207 -24.63 -14.50 15.71
N GLU A 208 -25.26 -15.48 16.36
CA GLU A 208 -26.61 -15.32 16.93
C GLU A 208 -26.59 -14.24 18.03
N TRP A 209 -25.57 -14.23 18.87
CA TRP A 209 -25.41 -13.20 19.90
C TRP A 209 -25.37 -11.80 19.30
N VAL A 210 -24.59 -11.58 18.24
CA VAL A 210 -24.57 -10.29 17.53
C VAL A 210 -25.95 -9.96 16.96
N GLN A 211 -26.63 -10.92 16.33
CA GLN A 211 -27.97 -10.73 15.76
C GLN A 211 -29.04 -10.44 16.83
N GLU A 212 -28.96 -11.05 18.01
CA GLU A 212 -29.95 -10.87 19.07
C GLU A 212 -29.67 -9.65 19.94
N CYS A 213 -28.41 -9.45 20.33
CA CYS A 213 -28.01 -8.45 21.32
C CYS A 213 -27.75 -7.07 20.71
N LEU A 214 -27.39 -6.96 19.42
CA LEU A 214 -27.22 -5.65 18.79
C LEU A 214 -28.54 -5.13 18.23
N VAL A 215 -28.85 -3.89 18.60
CA VAL A 215 -30.07 -3.23 18.16
C VAL A 215 -30.06 -3.12 16.64
N GLY A 216 -31.07 -3.71 15.99
CA GLY A 216 -31.14 -3.77 14.53
C GLY A 216 -31.30 -5.18 13.97
N HIS A 217 -31.03 -6.22 14.77
CA HIS A 217 -31.00 -7.60 14.29
C HIS A 217 -30.07 -7.74 13.08
N ILE A 218 -28.83 -7.33 13.27
CA ILE A 218 -27.81 -7.28 12.22
C ILE A 218 -27.45 -8.70 11.84
N THR A 219 -27.60 -9.05 10.57
CA THR A 219 -27.25 -10.38 10.05
C THR A 219 -25.81 -10.39 9.53
N LYS A 220 -25.22 -11.58 9.39
CA LYS A 220 -23.89 -11.74 8.79
C LYS A 220 -23.84 -11.15 7.37
N ASP A 221 -24.83 -11.47 6.54
CA ASP A 221 -24.88 -11.02 5.15
C ASP A 221 -24.83 -9.48 5.01
N GLU A 222 -25.42 -8.75 5.95
CA GLU A 222 -25.39 -7.28 5.96
C GLU A 222 -24.01 -6.74 6.34
N LEU A 223 -23.30 -7.43 7.24
CA LEU A 223 -21.92 -7.10 7.59
C LEU A 223 -20.98 -7.39 6.42
N ASP A 224 -21.16 -8.53 5.75
CA ASP A 224 -20.40 -8.91 4.56
C ASP A 224 -20.64 -7.89 3.42
N GLU A 225 -21.89 -7.48 3.18
CA GLU A 225 -22.23 -6.48 2.16
C GLU A 225 -21.58 -5.12 2.43
N GLU A 226 -21.64 -4.65 3.68
CA GLU A 226 -21.04 -3.37 4.05
C GLU A 226 -19.52 -3.42 3.99
N ARG A 227 -18.92 -4.55 4.38
CA ARG A 227 -17.47 -4.75 4.31
C ARG A 227 -16.94 -4.77 2.89
N ILE A 228 -17.69 -5.35 1.96
CA ILE A 228 -17.37 -5.29 0.52
C ILE A 228 -17.32 -3.84 0.06
N LYS A 229 -18.19 -2.95 0.56
CA LYS A 229 -18.14 -1.51 0.23
C LYS A 229 -16.94 -0.81 0.85
N GLU A 230 -16.57 -1.13 2.10
CA GLU A 230 -15.45 -0.51 2.81
C GLU A 230 -14.06 -0.93 2.28
N THR A 231 -13.91 -2.21 1.90
CA THR A 231 -12.62 -2.84 1.53
C THR A 231 -11.93 -2.09 0.38
N ASN A 232 -12.69 -1.40 -0.45
CA ASN A 232 -12.20 -0.81 -1.69
C ASN A 232 -11.26 0.41 -1.53
N SER A 233 -11.36 1.18 -0.44
CA SER A 233 -10.57 2.43 -0.30
C SER A 233 -9.37 2.33 0.65
N LEU A 234 -9.52 1.66 1.81
CA LEU A 234 -8.48 1.57 2.85
C LEU A 234 -7.60 0.34 2.72
N ASP A 235 -8.13 -0.80 2.25
CA ASP A 235 -7.34 -2.02 2.14
C ASP A 235 -6.40 -1.98 0.93
N MET A 236 -6.69 -1.19 -0.11
CA MET A 236 -5.75 -1.00 -1.23
C MET A 236 -4.43 -0.36 -0.78
N MET A 237 -4.46 0.51 0.23
CA MET A 237 -3.27 1.15 0.82
C MET A 237 -2.56 0.25 1.83
N GLN A 238 -3.27 -0.67 2.48
CA GLN A 238 -2.68 -1.63 3.41
C GLN A 238 -2.09 -2.84 2.66
N ASN A 239 -2.80 -3.40 1.68
CA ASN A 239 -2.36 -4.54 0.86
C ASN A 239 -1.09 -4.24 0.02
N SER A 240 -0.77 -2.96 -0.19
CA SER A 240 0.47 -2.52 -0.83
C SER A 240 1.66 -2.40 0.13
N SER A 241 1.42 -2.45 1.44
CA SER A 241 2.51 -2.44 2.41
C SER A 241 3.27 -3.77 2.37
N ILE A 242 4.61 -3.68 2.35
CA ILE A 242 5.52 -4.83 2.40
C ILE A 242 5.25 -5.74 3.62
N ILE A 243 4.58 -5.19 4.65
CA ILE A 243 4.10 -5.87 5.85
C ILE A 243 3.30 -7.14 5.54
N TYR A 244 2.54 -7.16 4.43
CA TYR A 244 1.65 -8.28 4.09
C TYR A 244 2.32 -9.38 3.26
N HIS A 245 3.54 -9.14 2.77
CA HIS A 245 4.24 -10.03 1.84
C HIS A 245 5.55 -10.49 2.44
N THR A 246 5.48 -11.20 3.56
CA THR A 246 6.65 -11.83 4.20
C THR A 246 7.41 -12.74 3.23
N GLU A 247 6.70 -13.39 2.31
CA GLU A 247 7.27 -14.14 1.19
C GLU A 247 8.14 -13.27 0.28
N SER A 248 7.75 -12.02 0.03
CA SER A 248 8.50 -11.09 -0.82
C SER A 248 9.79 -10.60 -0.16
N ILE A 249 9.83 -10.54 1.18
CA ILE A 249 11.09 -10.27 1.91
C ILE A 249 12.06 -11.43 1.70
N LEU A 250 11.60 -12.67 1.88
CA LEU A 250 12.37 -13.90 1.61
C LEU A 250 12.85 -14.00 0.16
N GLU A 251 11.97 -13.72 -0.81
CA GLU A 251 12.30 -13.70 -2.24
C GLU A 251 13.36 -12.64 -2.55
N MET A 252 13.26 -11.46 -1.94
CA MET A 252 14.25 -10.39 -2.06
C MET A 252 15.60 -10.79 -1.46
N GLN A 253 15.63 -11.37 -0.25
CA GLN A 253 16.86 -11.87 0.39
C GLN A 253 17.54 -12.94 -0.47
N THR A 254 16.76 -13.90 -0.97
CA THR A 254 17.22 -14.96 -1.88
C THR A 254 17.85 -14.37 -3.14
N ALA A 255 17.16 -13.43 -3.81
CA ALA A 255 17.66 -12.78 -5.02
C ALA A 255 18.93 -11.97 -4.74
N CYS A 256 18.99 -11.28 -3.60
CA CYS A 256 20.15 -10.50 -3.17
C CYS A 256 21.36 -11.39 -2.91
N LEU A 257 21.20 -12.51 -2.20
CA LEU A 257 22.29 -13.47 -1.95
C LEU A 257 22.80 -14.11 -3.24
N ILE A 258 21.90 -14.51 -4.15
CA ILE A 258 22.29 -15.07 -5.46
C ILE A 258 23.10 -14.05 -6.27
N MET A 259 22.59 -12.81 -6.37
CA MET A 259 23.26 -11.77 -7.13
C MET A 259 24.62 -11.42 -6.52
N ASN A 260 24.72 -11.32 -5.18
CA ASN A 260 25.99 -11.10 -4.50
C ASN A 260 26.98 -12.24 -4.74
N ALA A 261 26.52 -13.50 -4.64
CA ALA A 261 27.36 -14.66 -4.92
C ALA A 261 27.93 -14.64 -6.35
N VAL A 262 27.11 -14.23 -7.34
CA VAL A 262 27.52 -14.07 -8.74
C VAL A 262 28.50 -12.91 -8.91
N LEU A 263 28.21 -11.73 -8.37
CA LEU A 263 29.07 -10.54 -8.46
C LEU A 263 30.43 -10.79 -7.84
N THR A 264 30.48 -11.37 -6.64
CA THR A 264 31.74 -11.73 -5.99
C THR A 264 32.53 -12.75 -6.79
N SER A 265 31.87 -13.77 -7.37
CA SER A 265 32.56 -14.74 -8.22
C SER A 265 33.20 -14.06 -9.45
N LEU A 266 32.50 -13.10 -10.05
CA LEU A 266 33.01 -12.34 -11.19
C LEU A 266 34.17 -11.42 -10.78
N TRP A 267 34.08 -10.72 -9.66
CA TRP A 267 35.14 -9.85 -9.16
C TRP A 267 36.37 -10.62 -8.69
N ARG A 268 36.19 -11.80 -8.09
CA ARG A 268 37.34 -12.66 -7.75
C ARG A 268 38.12 -13.03 -9.00
N THR A 269 37.41 -13.43 -10.04
CA THR A 269 38.02 -13.85 -11.31
C THR A 269 38.71 -12.70 -12.03
N ASN A 270 38.12 -11.50 -12.03
CA ASN A 270 38.58 -10.38 -12.83
C ASN A 270 39.51 -9.39 -12.08
N GLN A 271 39.35 -9.26 -10.76
CA GLN A 271 39.97 -8.18 -9.96
C GLN A 271 40.77 -8.70 -8.77
N GLN A 272 40.99 -10.01 -8.65
CA GLN A 272 41.68 -10.62 -7.50
C GLN A 272 41.00 -10.30 -6.15
N TYR A 273 39.68 -10.12 -6.18
CA TYR A 273 38.87 -9.86 -4.99
C TYR A 273 39.00 -10.99 -3.96
N GLY A 274 39.27 -10.65 -2.70
CA GLY A 274 39.42 -11.63 -1.61
C GLY A 274 40.70 -12.48 -1.67
N VAL A 275 41.65 -12.22 -2.58
CA VAL A 275 42.85 -13.06 -2.75
C VAL A 275 43.84 -12.90 -1.59
N LYS A 276 43.92 -11.71 -0.98
CA LYS A 276 44.81 -11.44 0.16
C LYS A 276 44.35 -12.15 1.43
N SER A 277 43.05 -12.41 1.55
CA SER A 277 42.47 -13.10 2.70
C SER A 277 42.85 -14.59 2.82
N ASN A 278 43.57 -15.19 1.86
CA ASN A 278 43.89 -16.62 1.88
C ASN A 278 45.04 -17.04 2.81
N GLU A 279 45.85 -16.10 3.32
CA GLU A 279 46.85 -16.39 4.37
C GLU A 279 46.14 -16.37 5.74
N TYR A 280 45.95 -17.55 6.37
CA TYR A 280 45.04 -17.73 7.51
C TYR A 280 45.77 -18.27 8.77
N ASP A 281 45.60 -17.59 9.91
CA ASP A 281 46.07 -18.04 11.26
C ASP A 281 44.93 -18.23 12.29
N GLY A 282 43.66 -18.06 11.92
CA GLY A 282 42.52 -18.20 12.84
C GLY A 282 42.04 -19.66 13.08
N PRO A 283 41.07 -19.87 13.99
CA PRO A 283 40.66 -21.19 14.49
C PRO A 283 40.03 -22.12 13.44
N MET A 284 39.43 -21.59 12.36
CA MET A 284 38.88 -22.42 11.27
C MET A 284 39.97 -22.99 10.34
N SER A 285 41.21 -22.50 10.40
CA SER A 285 42.35 -23.13 9.71
C SER A 285 42.55 -24.58 10.15
N ALA A 286 42.15 -24.93 11.38
CA ALA A 286 42.20 -26.30 11.88
C ALA A 286 41.32 -27.27 11.08
N LEU A 287 40.30 -26.77 10.39
CA LEU A 287 39.44 -27.55 9.47
C LEU A 287 39.91 -27.50 8.01
N GLY A 288 41.01 -26.80 7.71
CA GLY A 288 41.56 -26.67 6.36
C GLY A 288 40.71 -25.82 5.41
N VAL A 289 39.84 -24.95 5.93
CA VAL A 289 38.98 -24.05 5.13
C VAL A 289 39.50 -22.62 5.26
N GLY A 290 39.81 -21.96 4.13
CA GLY A 290 40.27 -20.57 4.11
C GLY A 290 39.15 -19.56 4.41
N VAL A 291 39.49 -18.26 4.62
CA VAL A 291 38.50 -17.21 4.95
C VAL A 291 37.46 -17.15 3.85
N TRP A 292 37.94 -17.10 2.61
CA TRP A 292 37.10 -16.91 1.45
C TRP A 292 36.13 -18.09 1.31
N GLU A 293 36.65 -19.32 1.38
CA GLU A 293 35.83 -20.53 1.27
C GLU A 293 34.79 -20.56 2.38
N ASN A 294 35.17 -20.19 3.61
CA ASN A 294 34.24 -20.17 4.73
C ASN A 294 33.14 -19.12 4.57
N THR A 295 33.50 -17.90 4.14
CA THR A 295 32.56 -16.81 3.91
C THR A 295 31.57 -17.17 2.79
N TYR A 296 32.07 -17.83 1.74
CA TYR A 296 31.23 -18.30 0.63
C TYR A 296 30.31 -19.47 1.04
N ILE A 297 30.80 -20.39 1.89
CA ILE A 297 29.98 -21.45 2.50
C ILE A 297 28.84 -20.83 3.32
N ILE A 298 29.11 -19.77 4.09
CA ILE A 298 28.07 -19.06 4.85
C ILE A 298 26.97 -18.54 3.91
N VAL A 299 27.33 -17.90 2.79
CA VAL A 299 26.32 -17.42 1.80
C VAL A 299 25.44 -18.57 1.29
N TYR A 300 26.00 -19.76 1.04
CA TYR A 300 25.20 -20.92 0.64
C TYR A 300 24.34 -21.48 1.76
N ILE A 301 24.82 -21.45 3.01
CA ILE A 301 24.02 -21.86 4.18
C ILE A 301 22.81 -20.94 4.32
N LEU A 302 23.01 -19.62 4.19
CA LEU A 302 21.93 -18.63 4.21
C LEU A 302 20.94 -18.87 3.06
N LEU A 303 21.43 -19.05 1.83
CA LEU A 303 20.57 -19.35 0.69
C LEU A 303 19.77 -20.64 0.89
N GLY A 304 20.39 -21.67 1.47
CA GLY A 304 19.73 -22.93 1.79
C GLY A 304 18.65 -22.78 2.85
N GLU A 305 18.90 -21.98 3.88
CA GLU A 305 17.92 -21.62 4.91
C GLU A 305 16.70 -20.93 4.28
N HIS A 306 16.89 -19.86 3.49
CA HIS A 306 15.78 -19.15 2.82
C HIS A 306 14.92 -20.07 1.95
N ILE A 307 15.55 -21.01 1.22
CA ILE A 307 14.83 -22.00 0.41
C ILE A 307 14.00 -22.93 1.31
N ILE A 308 14.57 -23.42 2.42
CA ILE A 308 13.85 -24.28 3.37
C ILE A 308 12.68 -23.52 4.00
N SER A 309 12.89 -22.27 4.42
CA SER A 309 11.86 -21.40 5.00
C SER A 309 10.73 -21.11 4.00
N TYR A 310 11.05 -20.92 2.72
CA TYR A 310 10.05 -20.82 1.66
C TYR A 310 9.24 -22.12 1.49
N LEU A 311 9.90 -23.28 1.50
CA LEU A 311 9.23 -24.59 1.42
C LEU A 311 8.35 -24.87 2.65
N PHE A 312 8.81 -24.48 3.85
CA PHE A 312 8.03 -24.57 5.09
C PHE A 312 6.78 -23.71 5.01
N ASN A 313 6.88 -22.51 4.44
CA ASN A 313 5.72 -21.66 4.22
C ASN A 313 4.71 -22.27 3.23
N ILE A 314 5.17 -22.84 2.11
CA ILE A 314 4.29 -23.57 1.16
C ILE A 314 3.58 -24.73 1.89
N TYR A 315 4.33 -25.52 2.65
CA TYR A 315 3.79 -26.63 3.41
C TYR A 315 2.77 -26.16 4.46
N ARG A 316 3.09 -25.10 5.20
CA ARG A 316 2.22 -24.46 6.19
C ARG A 316 0.90 -24.02 5.56
N ASN A 317 0.94 -23.33 4.42
CA ASN A 317 -0.26 -22.85 3.72
C ASN A 317 -1.15 -24.02 3.24
N ASN A 318 -0.53 -25.09 2.74
CA ASN A 318 -1.24 -26.31 2.38
C ASN A 318 -1.82 -27.04 3.61
N GLU A 319 -1.19 -26.96 4.78
CA GLU A 319 -1.75 -27.52 6.01
C GLU A 319 -2.88 -26.66 6.59
N LEU A 320 -2.71 -25.33 6.64
CA LEU A 320 -3.73 -24.37 7.07
C LEU A 320 -5.03 -24.57 6.29
N SER A 321 -4.95 -24.67 4.96
CA SER A 321 -6.13 -24.89 4.11
C SER A 321 -6.84 -26.23 4.34
N ARG A 322 -6.16 -27.24 4.91
CA ARG A 322 -6.73 -28.57 5.14
C ARG A 322 -7.14 -28.83 6.59
N ARG A 323 -6.42 -28.26 7.54
CA ARG A 323 -6.46 -28.60 8.98
C ARG A 323 -6.26 -27.39 9.90
N GLY A 324 -6.32 -26.18 9.38
CA GLY A 324 -6.16 -24.97 10.19
C GLY A 324 -7.20 -24.92 11.30
N VAL A 325 -6.75 -24.59 12.51
CA VAL A 325 -7.61 -24.38 13.68
C VAL A 325 -7.29 -23.01 14.27
N PRO A 326 -8.30 -22.19 14.60
CA PRO A 326 -8.06 -20.89 15.21
C PRO A 326 -7.54 -21.05 16.64
N ASN A 327 -6.50 -20.30 16.98
CA ASN A 327 -5.96 -20.26 18.33
C ASN A 327 -6.82 -19.38 19.26
N SER A 328 -6.42 -19.23 20.53
CA SER A 328 -7.13 -18.42 21.52
C SER A 328 -7.21 -16.92 21.20
N ARG A 329 -6.54 -16.46 20.14
CA ARG A 329 -6.55 -15.09 19.62
C ARG A 329 -7.20 -14.98 18.24
N GLY A 330 -7.68 -16.08 17.68
CA GLY A 330 -8.39 -16.10 16.41
C GLY A 330 -7.52 -16.25 15.19
N VAL A 331 -6.22 -16.39 15.38
CA VAL A 331 -5.29 -16.64 14.28
C VAL A 331 -5.40 -18.11 13.90
N MET A 332 -5.68 -18.38 12.63
CA MET A 332 -5.61 -19.73 12.08
C MET A 332 -4.18 -20.24 12.19
N THR A 333 -4.01 -21.37 12.87
CA THR A 333 -2.70 -22.02 13.06
C THR A 333 -2.73 -23.43 12.48
N ALA A 334 -1.64 -23.85 11.84
CA ALA A 334 -1.53 -25.23 11.38
C ALA A 334 -1.07 -26.13 12.53
N PRO A 335 -1.56 -27.38 12.64
CA PRO A 335 -1.18 -28.29 13.72
C PRO A 335 0.33 -28.53 13.83
N VAL A 336 1.07 -28.53 12.71
CA VAL A 336 2.53 -28.74 12.69
C VAL A 336 3.30 -27.40 12.72
N GLU A 337 2.62 -26.25 12.63
CA GLU A 337 3.26 -24.93 12.57
C GLU A 337 4.21 -24.69 13.74
N SER A 338 3.79 -25.02 14.96
CA SER A 338 4.63 -24.85 16.14
C SER A 338 5.92 -25.68 16.03
N LYS A 339 5.84 -26.91 15.50
CA LYS A 339 7.01 -27.78 15.33
C LYS A 339 7.96 -27.27 14.26
N LEU A 340 7.42 -26.86 13.10
CA LEU A 340 8.24 -26.27 12.03
C LEU A 340 8.93 -24.99 12.50
N ARG A 341 8.20 -24.13 13.23
CA ARG A 341 8.75 -22.90 13.78
C ARG A 341 9.86 -23.16 14.81
N TYR A 342 9.76 -24.20 15.63
CA TYR A 342 10.86 -24.58 16.52
C TYR A 342 12.09 -25.09 15.76
N VAL A 343 11.89 -25.83 14.66
CA VAL A 343 13.00 -26.30 13.80
C VAL A 343 13.68 -25.11 13.12
N GLU A 344 12.90 -24.19 12.56
CA GLU A 344 13.36 -22.93 11.94
C GLU A 344 14.17 -22.11 12.95
N ILE A 345 13.59 -21.74 14.10
CA ILE A 345 14.28 -20.99 15.16
C ILE A 345 15.58 -21.67 15.60
N PHE A 346 15.58 -23.00 15.72
CA PHE A 346 16.78 -23.75 16.10
C PHE A 346 17.87 -23.66 15.03
N MET A 347 17.51 -23.84 13.76
CA MET A 347 18.45 -23.69 12.64
C MET A 347 18.99 -22.27 12.55
N ASP A 348 18.13 -21.26 12.69
CA ASP A 348 18.51 -19.85 12.68
C ASP A 348 19.50 -19.53 13.79
N ILE A 349 19.28 -20.04 15.00
CA ILE A 349 20.22 -19.86 16.13
C ILE A 349 21.58 -20.48 15.82
N LEU A 350 21.62 -21.68 15.22
CA LEU A 350 22.87 -22.33 14.84
C LEU A 350 23.62 -21.54 13.76
N ILE A 351 22.91 -21.09 12.74
CA ILE A 351 23.45 -20.24 11.67
C ILE A 351 23.96 -18.93 12.27
N PHE A 352 23.19 -18.27 13.12
CA PHE A 352 23.55 -17.00 13.75
C PHE A 352 24.81 -17.14 14.62
N ALA A 353 24.90 -18.20 15.43
CA ALA A 353 26.10 -18.50 16.20
C ALA A 353 27.31 -18.73 15.30
N TYR A 354 27.14 -19.47 14.20
CA TYR A 354 28.19 -19.75 13.23
C TYR A 354 28.68 -18.47 12.53
N VAL A 355 27.77 -17.62 12.07
CA VAL A 355 28.09 -16.35 11.42
C VAL A 355 28.77 -15.39 12.40
N ILE A 356 28.29 -15.28 13.64
CA ILE A 356 28.94 -14.44 14.67
C ILE A 356 30.38 -14.91 14.92
N LEU A 357 30.60 -16.22 15.10
CA LEU A 357 31.94 -16.76 15.31
C LEU A 357 32.85 -16.46 14.11
N HIS A 358 32.34 -16.60 12.88
CA HIS A 358 33.07 -16.24 11.67
C HIS A 358 33.43 -14.75 11.66
N ILE A 359 32.46 -13.84 11.77
CA ILE A 359 32.68 -12.39 11.71
C ILE A 359 33.63 -11.91 12.82
N VAL A 360 33.52 -12.44 14.04
CA VAL A 360 34.42 -12.09 15.15
C VAL A 360 35.83 -12.63 14.93
N SER A 361 35.98 -13.74 14.19
CA SER A 361 37.30 -14.29 13.84
C SER A 361 38.01 -13.54 12.71
N LEU A 362 37.29 -12.71 11.95
CA LEU A 362 37.88 -11.94 10.85
C LEU A 362 38.73 -10.77 11.40
N SER A 363 39.93 -10.63 10.85
CA SER A 363 40.71 -9.40 11.05
C SER A 363 40.04 -8.21 10.34
N GLN A 364 40.35 -6.99 10.76
CA GLN A 364 39.87 -5.78 10.06
C GLN A 364 40.26 -5.80 8.58
N GLU A 365 41.48 -6.22 8.25
CA GLU A 365 41.94 -6.34 6.87
C GLU A 365 41.10 -7.34 6.07
N GLN A 366 40.76 -8.49 6.66
CA GLN A 366 39.90 -9.50 6.02
C GLN A 366 38.46 -9.02 5.84
N ILE A 367 37.92 -8.26 6.81
CA ILE A 367 36.60 -7.63 6.67
C ILE A 367 36.60 -6.66 5.49
N HIS A 368 37.68 -5.88 5.36
CA HIS A 368 37.89 -4.89 4.32
C HIS A 368 38.29 -5.46 2.95
N ASP A 369 38.77 -6.71 2.87
CA ASP A 369 39.09 -7.40 1.62
C ASP A 369 37.84 -8.01 0.96
N MET A 370 36.77 -8.22 1.73
CA MET A 370 35.49 -8.77 1.25
C MET A 370 34.26 -8.02 1.80
N PRO A 371 34.19 -6.68 1.70
CA PRO A 371 33.14 -5.91 2.35
C PRO A 371 31.76 -6.24 1.80
N LEU A 372 31.64 -6.60 0.50
CA LEU A 372 30.35 -6.98 -0.10
C LEU A 372 29.74 -8.21 0.59
N LEU A 373 30.51 -9.31 0.70
CA LEU A 373 30.02 -10.54 1.31
C LEU A 373 29.74 -10.35 2.80
N ASN A 374 30.68 -9.74 3.52
CA ASN A 374 30.55 -9.56 4.96
C ASN A 374 29.35 -8.67 5.29
N TYR A 375 29.13 -7.60 4.51
CA TYR A 375 27.99 -6.72 4.72
C TYR A 375 26.67 -7.39 4.39
N ILE A 376 26.55 -8.11 3.26
CA ILE A 376 25.29 -8.78 2.93
C ILE A 376 24.96 -9.88 3.94
N ILE A 377 25.95 -10.63 4.42
CA ILE A 377 25.77 -11.62 5.49
C ILE A 377 25.23 -10.95 6.76
N ILE A 378 25.82 -9.82 7.18
CA ILE A 378 25.36 -9.10 8.37
C ILE A 378 23.94 -8.56 8.18
N VAL A 379 23.63 -7.96 7.02
CA VAL A 379 22.29 -7.43 6.71
C VAL A 379 21.27 -8.56 6.71
N ASP A 380 21.57 -9.68 6.06
CA ASP A 380 20.69 -10.83 6.01
C ASP A 380 20.43 -11.41 7.41
N MET A 381 21.46 -11.48 8.26
CA MET A 381 21.33 -11.87 9.66
C MET A 381 20.44 -10.94 10.47
N ILE A 382 20.56 -9.63 10.26
CA ILE A 382 19.69 -8.65 10.92
C ILE A 382 18.25 -8.85 10.45
N ILE A 383 18.00 -8.97 9.15
CA ILE A 383 16.66 -9.16 8.61
C ILE A 383 16.06 -10.47 9.12
N MET A 384 16.79 -11.59 9.03
CA MET A 384 16.34 -12.89 9.52
C MET A 384 15.98 -12.84 11.02
N PHE A 385 16.83 -12.22 11.85
CA PHE A 385 16.58 -12.06 13.27
C PHE A 385 15.30 -11.26 13.58
N PHE A 386 15.04 -10.19 12.82
CA PHE A 386 13.84 -9.37 13.02
C PHE A 386 12.59 -9.92 12.32
N THR A 387 12.73 -10.79 11.32
CA THR A 387 11.61 -11.28 10.51
C THR A 387 10.61 -12.06 11.35
N LEU A 388 11.05 -12.97 12.21
CA LEU A 388 10.14 -13.77 13.06
C LEU A 388 9.35 -12.91 14.07
N PRO A 389 9.99 -12.06 14.91
CA PRO A 389 9.27 -11.12 15.77
C PRO A 389 8.33 -10.20 14.98
N TYR A 390 8.79 -9.71 13.82
CA TYR A 390 8.03 -8.82 12.96
C TYR A 390 6.79 -9.50 12.38
N VAL A 391 6.89 -10.73 11.85
CA VAL A 391 5.74 -11.49 11.32
C VAL A 391 4.71 -11.69 12.43
N TYR A 392 5.14 -12.13 13.61
CA TYR A 392 4.24 -12.33 14.74
C TYR A 392 3.56 -11.04 15.19
N PHE A 393 4.32 -9.95 15.26
CA PHE A 393 3.80 -8.65 15.65
C PHE A 393 2.85 -8.05 14.60
N SER A 394 3.18 -8.21 13.31
CA SER A 394 2.33 -7.85 12.18
C SER A 394 1.01 -8.60 12.22
N GLN A 395 1.04 -9.94 12.38
CA GLN A 395 -0.16 -10.76 12.53
C GLN A 395 -1.02 -10.30 13.72
N PHE A 396 -0.39 -9.92 14.83
CA PHE A 396 -1.11 -9.39 15.99
C PHE A 396 -1.79 -8.04 15.69
N ILE A 397 -1.07 -7.09 15.10
CA ILE A 397 -1.64 -5.79 14.69
C ILE A 397 -2.77 -5.98 13.68
N MET A 398 -2.59 -6.88 12.72
CA MET A 398 -3.55 -7.17 11.67
C MET A 398 -4.86 -7.66 12.28
N VAL A 399 -4.80 -8.64 13.18
CA VAL A 399 -5.99 -9.16 13.88
C VAL A 399 -6.66 -8.08 14.74
N GLU A 400 -5.90 -7.30 15.51
CA GLU A 400 -6.47 -6.21 16.30
C GLU A 400 -7.12 -5.14 15.42
N GLY A 401 -6.44 -4.74 14.33
CA GLY A 401 -6.91 -3.77 13.36
C GLY A 401 -8.16 -4.25 12.61
N GLU A 402 -8.21 -5.53 12.23
CA GLU A 402 -9.38 -6.17 11.63
C GLU A 402 -10.56 -6.17 12.59
N ILE A 403 -10.37 -6.54 13.85
CA ILE A 403 -11.47 -6.52 14.82
C ILE A 403 -11.98 -5.08 15.01
N THR A 404 -11.09 -4.08 15.08
CA THR A 404 -11.49 -2.67 15.15
C THR A 404 -12.27 -2.23 13.91
N LYS A 405 -11.85 -2.65 12.71
CA LYS A 405 -12.59 -2.39 11.47
C LYS A 405 -13.97 -3.05 11.51
N ASN A 406 -14.06 -4.32 11.93
CA ASN A 406 -15.32 -5.03 12.05
C ASN A 406 -16.29 -4.37 13.04
N ILE A 407 -15.78 -3.79 14.13
CA ILE A 407 -16.58 -2.95 15.06
C ILE A 407 -17.16 -1.73 14.33
N PHE A 408 -16.36 -1.09 13.47
CA PHE A 408 -16.79 0.06 12.70
C PHE A 408 -17.83 -0.30 11.63
N THR A 409 -17.60 -1.38 10.88
CA THR A 409 -18.59 -1.92 9.92
C THR A 409 -19.91 -2.22 10.63
N LEU A 410 -19.84 -2.86 11.80
CA LEU A 410 -21.01 -3.16 12.61
C LEU A 410 -21.75 -1.90 13.06
N TYR A 411 -21.02 -0.85 13.44
CA TYR A 411 -21.59 0.45 13.75
C TYR A 411 -22.29 1.10 12.54
N GLN A 412 -21.70 1.04 11.35
CA GLN A 412 -22.29 1.58 10.12
C GLN A 412 -23.61 0.90 9.78
N VAL A 413 -23.62 -0.44 9.77
CA VAL A 413 -24.83 -1.24 9.51
C VAL A 413 -25.90 -0.93 10.57
N GLN A 414 -25.52 -0.85 11.85
CA GLN A 414 -26.43 -0.47 12.92
C GLN A 414 -27.03 0.93 12.71
N ARG A 415 -26.19 1.91 12.35
CA ARG A 415 -26.61 3.30 12.10
C ARG A 415 -27.62 3.35 10.95
N LYS A 416 -27.38 2.61 9.86
CA LYS A 416 -28.30 2.49 8.71
C LYS A 416 -29.66 1.92 9.14
N LYS A 417 -29.68 0.81 9.87
CA LYS A 417 -30.93 0.19 10.36
C LYS A 417 -31.70 1.07 11.33
N LEU A 418 -31.00 1.77 12.24
CA LEU A 418 -31.64 2.71 13.15
C LEU A 418 -32.26 3.90 12.41
N ARG A 419 -31.62 4.38 11.33
CA ARG A 419 -32.16 5.41 10.45
C ARG A 419 -33.41 4.92 9.73
N GLU A 420 -33.40 3.73 9.17
CA GLU A 420 -34.56 3.10 8.51
C GLU A 420 -35.73 2.94 9.49
N ARG A 421 -35.48 2.44 10.71
CA ARG A 421 -36.50 2.33 11.76
C ARG A 421 -37.10 3.68 12.14
N ARG A 422 -36.29 4.74 12.23
CA ARG A 422 -36.77 6.11 12.48
C ARG A 422 -37.63 6.62 11.33
N ASN A 423 -37.22 6.38 10.08
CA ASN A 423 -37.98 6.76 8.90
C ASN A 423 -39.33 6.04 8.85
N GLN A 424 -39.37 4.73 9.11
CA GLN A 424 -40.61 3.96 9.20
C GLN A 424 -41.53 4.45 10.34
N ALA A 425 -40.96 4.77 11.51
CA ALA A 425 -41.72 5.33 12.62
C ALA A 425 -42.29 6.73 12.27
N GLN A 426 -41.55 7.55 11.52
CA GLN A 426 -42.03 8.83 11.02
C GLN A 426 -43.16 8.66 10.00
N VAL A 427 -43.01 7.75 9.03
CA VAL A 427 -44.05 7.43 8.03
C VAL A 427 -45.32 6.93 8.72
N GLY A 428 -45.21 5.97 9.63
CA GLY A 428 -46.36 5.49 10.42
C GLY A 428 -46.98 6.60 11.25
N SER A 429 -46.19 7.50 11.84
CA SER A 429 -46.72 8.66 12.56
C SER A 429 -47.42 9.67 11.65
N SER A 430 -46.96 9.84 10.41
CA SER A 430 -47.59 10.71 9.41
C SER A 430 -48.90 10.12 8.89
N GLU A 431 -48.97 8.82 8.65
CA GLU A 431 -50.22 8.12 8.29
C GLU A 431 -51.25 8.20 9.43
N TRP A 432 -50.83 8.00 10.67
CA TRP A 432 -51.68 8.19 11.84
C TRP A 432 -52.15 9.65 11.97
N ARG A 433 -51.27 10.63 11.76
CA ARG A 433 -51.65 12.04 11.72
C ARG A 433 -52.67 12.31 10.61
N GLU A 434 -52.46 11.79 9.41
CA GLU A 434 -53.40 11.94 8.30
C GLU A 434 -54.76 11.30 8.60
N PHE A 435 -54.78 10.13 9.23
CA PHE A 435 -56.01 9.48 9.68
C PHE A 435 -56.81 10.38 10.63
N PHE A 436 -56.17 10.95 11.65
CA PHE A 436 -56.82 11.88 12.58
C PHE A 436 -57.23 13.19 11.92
N VAL A 437 -56.47 13.71 10.96
CA VAL A 437 -56.85 14.89 10.17
C VAL A 437 -58.09 14.60 9.30
N LYS A 438 -58.14 13.43 8.64
CA LYS A 438 -59.32 12.99 7.87
C LYS A 438 -60.55 12.79 8.77
N GLN A 439 -60.36 12.19 9.95
CA GLN A 439 -61.45 12.01 10.93
C GLN A 439 -61.95 13.35 11.46
N ALA A 440 -61.05 14.28 11.80
CA ALA A 440 -61.40 15.63 12.22
C ALA A 440 -62.15 16.40 11.11
N LYS A 441 -61.71 16.28 9.85
CA LYS A 441 -62.40 16.87 8.70
C LYS A 441 -63.80 16.29 8.50
N LYS A 442 -63.96 14.96 8.63
CA LYS A 442 -65.26 14.28 8.53
C LYS A 442 -66.21 14.69 9.65
N SER A 443 -65.71 14.79 10.89
CA SER A 443 -66.47 15.29 12.04
C SER A 443 -66.87 16.75 11.87
N ARG A 444 -66.00 17.57 11.29
CA ARG A 444 -66.28 18.99 11.02
C ARG A 444 -67.32 19.16 9.91
N ILE A 445 -67.23 18.40 8.82
CA ILE A 445 -68.26 18.36 7.77
C ILE A 445 -69.60 17.87 8.34
N ALA A 446 -69.60 16.85 9.20
CA ALA A 446 -70.81 16.37 9.86
C ALA A 446 -71.42 17.41 10.83
N ALA A 447 -70.58 18.17 11.54
CA ALA A 447 -71.00 19.27 12.41
C ALA A 447 -71.55 20.45 11.60
N GLU A 448 -70.89 20.85 10.51
CA GLU A 448 -71.35 21.90 9.59
C GLU A 448 -72.68 21.50 8.91
N LYS A 449 -72.85 20.21 8.55
CA LYS A 449 -74.12 19.69 8.01
C LYS A 449 -75.24 19.70 9.05
N LYS A 450 -74.93 19.45 10.33
CA LYS A 450 -75.90 19.61 11.44
C LYS A 450 -76.21 21.07 11.78
N LEU A 451 -75.28 21.99 11.55
CA LEU A 451 -75.53 23.44 11.73
C LEU A 451 -76.33 24.04 10.56
N GLY A 452 -76.25 23.46 9.36
CA GLY A 452 -76.97 23.91 8.17
C GLY A 452 -78.50 23.79 8.23
N GLU A 453 -79.05 23.04 9.19
CA GLU A 453 -80.50 22.83 9.35
C GLU A 453 -81.14 23.71 10.45
N SER A 454 -80.38 24.57 11.13
CA SER A 454 -80.93 25.45 12.16
C SER A 454 -80.43 26.88 12.05
N LYS A 455 -81.38 27.74 11.66
CA LYS A 455 -81.52 29.18 11.97
C LYS A 455 -80.86 30.23 11.06
N LYS A 456 -81.76 31.07 10.54
CA LYS A 456 -81.54 32.41 10.00
C LYS A 456 -81.09 33.40 11.09
N LYS A 457 -80.00 34.15 10.79
CA LYS A 457 -79.59 35.51 11.22
C LYS A 457 -79.31 35.75 12.74
N PRO A 458 -78.59 36.83 13.15
CA PRO A 458 -77.85 37.85 12.39
C PRO A 458 -76.35 37.98 12.77
N GLN A 459 -75.67 38.80 11.97
CA GLN A 459 -74.27 39.24 12.06
C GLN A 459 -74.02 40.11 13.31
N MET A 460 -72.94 39.83 14.05
CA MET A 460 -72.28 40.82 14.91
C MET A 460 -70.76 40.75 14.73
N VAL A 461 -70.18 41.93 14.50
CA VAL A 461 -68.74 42.20 14.40
C VAL A 461 -68.20 42.41 15.82
N PHE A 462 -67.14 41.69 16.19
CA PHE A 462 -66.31 42.05 17.34
C PHE A 462 -64.82 41.98 16.97
N LYS A 463 -64.16 43.14 17.05
CA LYS A 463 -62.70 43.29 17.16
C LYS A 463 -62.31 42.92 18.59
N GLY A 464 -61.25 42.14 18.76
CA GLY A 464 -60.65 41.90 20.08
C GLY A 464 -59.34 41.12 20.00
N GLN A 465 -58.24 41.81 20.30
CA GLN A 465 -56.90 41.27 20.54
C GLN A 465 -56.90 40.20 21.65
N GLN A 466 -55.96 39.24 21.57
CA GLN A 466 -55.17 38.84 22.73
C GLN A 466 -53.92 38.02 22.33
N GLU A 467 -52.76 38.62 22.59
CA GLU A 467 -51.48 37.93 22.76
C GLU A 467 -51.55 36.95 23.94
N LYS A 468 -50.93 35.77 23.78
CA LYS A 468 -50.48 34.95 24.91
C LYS A 468 -49.05 34.49 24.69
N LEU A 469 -48.13 35.13 25.43
CA LEU A 469 -46.78 34.65 25.72
C LEU A 469 -46.84 33.27 26.41
N LYS A 470 -46.21 32.27 25.81
CA LYS A 470 -45.96 30.96 26.43
C LYS A 470 -44.63 30.99 27.17
N LYS A 471 -44.64 30.66 28.47
CA LYS A 471 -43.45 30.42 29.28
C LYS A 471 -42.70 29.15 28.81
N PRO A 472 -41.36 29.13 28.83
CA PRO A 472 -40.60 27.92 28.48
C PRO A 472 -40.76 26.86 29.57
N LYS A 473 -41.03 25.61 29.14
CA LYS A 473 -40.99 24.44 30.02
C LYS A 473 -39.54 24.12 30.36
N ASN A 474 -39.25 23.90 31.63
CA ASN A 474 -37.98 23.32 32.09
C ASN A 474 -37.81 21.95 31.42
N LYS A 475 -36.77 21.84 30.59
CA LYS A 475 -36.34 20.58 29.98
C LYS A 475 -35.73 19.69 31.06
N THR A 476 -36.13 18.43 31.08
CA THR A 476 -35.56 17.43 31.98
C THR A 476 -34.15 17.04 31.50
N MET A 477 -33.31 16.50 32.39
CA MET A 477 -31.95 16.04 32.03
C MET A 477 -31.97 14.99 30.89
N SER A 478 -33.04 14.18 30.81
CA SER A 478 -33.27 13.27 29.68
C SER A 478 -33.49 14.00 28.35
N ASP A 479 -34.11 15.19 28.35
CA ASP A 479 -34.28 16.01 27.16
C ASP A 479 -32.96 16.64 26.71
N MET A 480 -32.06 16.94 27.66
CA MET A 480 -30.72 17.45 27.36
C MET A 480 -29.84 16.37 26.72
N ILE A 481 -29.84 15.14 27.26
CA ILE A 481 -29.11 14.00 26.67
C ILE A 481 -29.65 13.68 25.27
N ASN A 482 -30.97 13.69 25.08
CA ASN A 482 -31.60 13.50 23.76
C ASN A 482 -31.36 14.67 22.79
N GLN A 483 -30.94 15.84 23.27
CA GLN A 483 -30.60 16.99 22.46
C GLN A 483 -29.11 17.00 22.10
N GLU A 484 -28.24 16.56 23.00
CA GLU A 484 -26.81 16.28 22.77
C GLU A 484 -26.66 15.20 21.69
N ASN A 485 -27.40 14.09 21.82
CA ASN A 485 -27.44 13.02 20.82
C ASN A 485 -27.90 13.49 19.44
N ARG A 486 -28.80 14.48 19.37
CA ARG A 486 -29.23 15.08 18.09
C ARG A 486 -28.17 16.00 17.49
N ARG A 487 -27.45 16.77 18.31
CA ARG A 487 -26.36 17.64 17.83
C ARG A 487 -25.17 16.86 17.27
N ASN A 488 -24.79 15.76 17.92
CA ASN A 488 -23.71 14.91 17.42
C ASN A 488 -24.09 14.17 16.12
N GLU A 489 -25.38 14.02 15.83
CA GLU A 489 -25.89 13.42 14.58
C GLU A 489 -26.02 14.43 13.41
N GLU A 490 -26.19 15.73 13.69
CA GLU A 490 -26.36 16.78 12.67
C GLU A 490 -25.02 17.32 12.11
N HIS A 491 -23.92 17.18 12.83
CA HIS A 491 -22.60 17.70 12.42
C HIS A 491 -21.85 16.85 11.39
N ASP A 492 -22.43 15.74 10.94
CA ASP A 492 -21.78 14.73 10.09
C ASP A 492 -22.57 14.48 8.78
N LEU A 493 -23.02 15.58 8.16
CA LEU A 493 -23.66 15.60 6.84
C LEU A 493 -22.59 15.74 5.75
N THR A 494 -21.82 14.67 5.50
CA THR A 494 -21.27 14.48 4.15
C THR A 494 -22.38 13.93 3.26
N SER A 495 -22.58 14.58 2.12
CA SER A 495 -23.71 14.38 1.22
C SER A 495 -23.59 13.06 0.44
N ASP A 496 -24.25 12.00 0.91
CA ASP A 496 -24.52 10.83 0.09
C ASP A 496 -25.86 11.00 -0.65
N SER A 497 -25.76 11.29 -1.94
CA SER A 497 -26.87 11.26 -2.88
C SER A 497 -27.11 9.83 -3.34
N SER A 498 -28.17 9.18 -2.87
CA SER A 498 -28.65 7.89 -3.37
C SER A 498 -29.89 8.08 -4.25
N GLU A 499 -29.74 7.86 -5.55
CA GLU A 499 -30.86 7.63 -6.47
C GLU A 499 -31.35 6.18 -6.32
N SER A 500 -32.62 6.00 -5.99
CA SER A 500 -33.30 4.71 -6.02
C SER A 500 -34.05 4.56 -7.35
N SER A 501 -33.58 3.69 -8.25
CA SER A 501 -34.38 3.20 -9.37
C SER A 501 -34.90 1.80 -9.06
N SER A 502 -36.21 1.69 -8.98
CA SER A 502 -36.96 0.44 -8.85
C SER A 502 -37.40 -0.02 -10.23
N ASP A 503 -36.78 -1.07 -10.76
CA ASP A 503 -37.33 -1.82 -11.89
C ASP A 503 -37.70 -3.22 -11.42
N THR A 504 -39.00 -3.43 -11.29
CA THR A 504 -39.65 -4.72 -11.13
C THR A 504 -39.88 -5.32 -12.51
N ASP A 505 -39.18 -6.40 -12.84
CA ASP A 505 -39.63 -7.34 -13.87
C ASP A 505 -39.76 -8.74 -13.25
N SER A 506 -41.00 -9.19 -13.26
CA SER A 506 -41.45 -10.51 -12.85
C SER A 506 -41.30 -11.51 -13.99
N ASP A 507 -40.48 -12.54 -13.82
CA ASP A 507 -40.62 -13.78 -14.56
C ASP A 507 -40.65 -14.96 -13.57
N GLN A 508 -41.86 -15.48 -13.38
CA GLN A 508 -42.14 -16.75 -12.74
C GLN A 508 -41.90 -17.88 -13.75
N GLY A 509 -41.04 -18.84 -13.41
CA GLY A 509 -41.04 -20.13 -14.10
C GLY A 509 -39.77 -20.94 -13.92
N GLU A 510 -39.61 -21.61 -12.78
CA GLU A 510 -39.27 -23.05 -12.67
C GLU A 510 -38.83 -23.36 -11.24
N ALA A 511 -39.76 -23.96 -10.49
CA ALA A 511 -39.45 -24.68 -9.26
C ALA A 511 -39.25 -26.17 -9.59
N LEU A 512 -38.18 -26.74 -9.01
CA LEU A 512 -37.88 -28.14 -8.69
C LEU A 512 -36.61 -28.67 -9.35
N ALA A 513 -35.51 -28.70 -8.57
CA ALA A 513 -34.86 -29.95 -8.16
C ALA A 513 -33.50 -29.74 -7.48
N LYS A 514 -33.29 -30.51 -6.40
CA LYS A 514 -32.03 -30.90 -5.76
C LYS A 514 -31.40 -29.93 -4.77
N GLU A 515 -31.96 -30.02 -3.57
CA GLU A 515 -31.25 -30.05 -2.30
C GLU A 515 -30.12 -31.11 -2.36
N ASN A 516 -28.89 -30.66 -2.61
CA ASN A 516 -27.67 -31.41 -2.37
C ASN A 516 -26.67 -30.38 -1.89
N GLY A 517 -26.15 -30.58 -0.67
CA GLY A 517 -25.23 -29.67 0.02
C GLY A 517 -24.13 -29.15 -0.90
N SER A 518 -24.38 -27.99 -1.51
CA SER A 518 -23.36 -27.24 -2.21
C SER A 518 -22.54 -26.60 -1.11
N LYS A 519 -21.30 -27.06 -0.94
CA LYS A 519 -20.25 -26.19 -0.43
C LYS A 519 -20.39 -24.89 -1.20
N GLU A 520 -20.86 -23.83 -0.54
CA GLU A 520 -20.83 -22.49 -1.11
C GLU A 520 -19.38 -22.26 -1.51
N GLN A 521 -19.15 -22.33 -2.81
CA GLN A 521 -17.82 -22.14 -3.34
C GLN A 521 -17.58 -20.65 -3.21
N VAL A 522 -17.05 -20.22 -2.06
CA VAL A 522 -16.65 -18.83 -1.79
C VAL A 522 -15.88 -18.35 -3.02
N VAL A 523 -16.52 -17.47 -3.79
CA VAL A 523 -15.91 -16.89 -4.98
C VAL A 523 -15.19 -15.66 -4.49
N MET A 524 -13.96 -15.83 -4.00
CA MET A 524 -13.08 -14.68 -3.80
C MET A 524 -13.00 -13.91 -5.11
N ARG A 525 -13.39 -12.64 -5.04
CA ARG A 525 -13.43 -11.71 -6.16
C ARG A 525 -12.33 -10.70 -5.89
N GLU A 526 -11.25 -10.78 -6.66
CA GLU A 526 -10.21 -9.76 -6.66
C GLU A 526 -10.82 -8.45 -7.19
N GLU A 527 -11.18 -7.55 -6.28
CA GLU A 527 -11.61 -6.19 -6.63
C GLU A 527 -10.41 -5.25 -6.49
N ASP A 528 -9.56 -5.21 -7.53
CA ASP A 528 -8.49 -4.20 -7.65
C ASP A 528 -9.06 -2.77 -7.91
N PHE A 529 -10.38 -2.58 -7.79
CA PHE A 529 -11.12 -1.40 -8.19
C PHE A 529 -12.45 -1.33 -7.44
N GLU A 530 -12.93 -0.13 -7.15
CA GLU A 530 -14.27 0.02 -6.57
C GLU A 530 -15.33 -0.20 -7.67
N GLU A 531 -16.40 -0.96 -7.39
CA GLU A 531 -17.51 -1.01 -8.34
C GLU A 531 -18.06 0.41 -8.54
N ASN A 532 -18.00 0.90 -9.77
CA ASN A 532 -18.27 2.29 -10.15
C ASN A 532 -17.16 3.32 -9.83
N GLU A 533 -15.92 2.88 -9.61
CA GLU A 533 -14.76 3.77 -9.57
C GLU A 533 -14.74 4.60 -10.85
N LYS A 534 -14.77 5.92 -10.68
CA LYS A 534 -14.71 6.89 -11.76
C LYS A 534 -13.26 7.24 -12.05
N LEU A 535 -12.78 6.84 -13.23
CA LEU A 535 -11.49 7.30 -13.73
C LEU A 535 -11.68 8.51 -14.63
N THR A 536 -10.92 9.56 -14.34
CA THR A 536 -10.83 10.75 -15.19
C THR A 536 -9.62 10.64 -16.11
N PHE A 537 -9.76 11.10 -17.34
CA PHE A 537 -8.63 11.24 -18.26
C PHE A 537 -7.92 12.56 -17.98
N THR A 538 -6.59 12.54 -17.92
CA THR A 538 -5.80 13.77 -18.03
C THR A 538 -5.71 14.20 -19.49
N LYS A 539 -5.30 15.45 -19.70
CA LYS A 539 -5.29 16.11 -21.00
C LYS A 539 -4.00 15.84 -21.77
N ASP A 540 -3.61 14.58 -21.90
CA ASP A 540 -2.44 14.15 -22.68
C ASP A 540 -2.84 13.45 -23.99
N VAL A 541 -1.88 13.36 -24.91
CA VAL A 541 -2.04 12.76 -26.25
C VAL A 541 -2.45 11.29 -26.20
N TYR A 542 -1.90 10.52 -25.26
CA TYR A 542 -2.17 9.10 -25.11
C TYR A 542 -3.62 8.87 -24.69
N ASN A 543 -4.10 9.59 -23.68
CA ASN A 543 -5.47 9.51 -23.20
C ASN A 543 -6.51 9.91 -24.22
N TYR A 544 -6.28 11.03 -24.91
CA TYR A 544 -7.19 11.47 -25.96
C TYR A 544 -7.30 10.45 -27.08
N THR A 545 -6.19 9.80 -27.43
CA THR A 545 -6.16 8.74 -28.43
C THR A 545 -6.85 7.47 -27.92
N ILE A 546 -6.63 7.08 -26.66
CA ILE A 546 -7.31 5.96 -26.02
C ILE A 546 -8.82 6.21 -25.99
N CYS A 547 -9.26 7.38 -25.52
CA CYS A 547 -10.65 7.82 -25.52
C CYS A 547 -11.26 7.71 -26.93
N ALA A 548 -10.63 8.33 -27.93
CA ALA A 548 -11.12 8.30 -29.32
C ALA A 548 -11.24 6.87 -29.88
N ASN A 549 -10.30 5.99 -29.54
CA ASN A 549 -10.32 4.58 -29.96
C ASN A 549 -11.39 3.77 -29.20
N MET A 550 -11.67 4.11 -27.94
CA MET A 550 -12.67 3.43 -27.11
C MET A 550 -14.10 3.80 -27.47
N THR A 551 -14.40 5.10 -27.58
CA THR A 551 -15.76 5.59 -27.84
C THR A 551 -16.18 5.41 -29.29
N LYS A 552 -15.22 5.37 -30.23
CA LYS A 552 -15.48 5.37 -31.68
C LYS A 552 -16.35 6.53 -32.14
N CYS A 553 -16.45 7.61 -31.36
CA CYS A 553 -17.20 8.81 -31.74
C CYS A 553 -16.48 9.62 -32.82
N CYS A 554 -15.18 9.38 -33.03
CA CYS A 554 -14.36 10.06 -34.02
C CYS A 554 -14.31 9.28 -35.33
N SER A 555 -14.17 10.00 -36.44
CA SER A 555 -13.95 9.37 -37.74
C SER A 555 -12.66 8.52 -37.73
N PRO A 556 -12.58 7.42 -38.52
CA PRO A 556 -11.36 6.63 -38.61
C PRO A 556 -10.12 7.43 -39.02
N LEU A 557 -10.32 8.51 -39.80
CA LEU A 557 -9.27 9.44 -40.18
C LEU A 557 -8.70 10.19 -38.95
N GLN A 558 -9.57 10.67 -38.06
CA GLN A 558 -9.17 11.34 -36.82
C GLN A 558 -8.53 10.38 -35.83
N GLN A 559 -9.01 9.15 -35.72
CA GLN A 559 -8.35 8.11 -34.93
C GLN A 559 -6.94 7.80 -35.46
N GLY A 560 -6.79 7.71 -36.79
CA GLY A 560 -5.49 7.55 -37.44
C GLY A 560 -4.56 8.74 -37.19
N PHE A 561 -5.10 9.96 -37.22
CA PHE A 561 -4.36 11.18 -36.87
C PHE A 561 -3.88 11.15 -35.41
N ALA A 562 -4.79 10.87 -34.46
CA ALA A 562 -4.48 10.78 -33.03
C ALA A 562 -3.39 9.72 -32.74
N LEU A 563 -3.53 8.53 -33.35
CA LEU A 563 -2.55 7.46 -33.24
C LEU A 563 -1.18 7.88 -33.82
N LYS A 564 -1.16 8.56 -34.96
CA LYS A 564 0.08 9.10 -35.54
C LYS A 564 0.74 10.10 -34.61
N GLN A 565 -0.03 10.97 -33.94
CA GLN A 565 0.50 11.92 -32.95
C GLN A 565 1.13 11.18 -31.75
N CYS A 566 0.50 10.12 -31.23
CA CYS A 566 1.10 9.30 -30.16
C CYS A 566 2.47 8.75 -30.57
N PHE A 567 2.61 8.22 -31.79
CA PHE A 567 3.90 7.70 -32.27
C PHE A 567 4.94 8.80 -32.47
N ILE A 568 4.54 9.99 -32.93
CA ILE A 568 5.45 11.13 -33.05
C ILE A 568 5.93 11.57 -31.67
N VAL A 569 5.02 11.75 -30.71
CA VAL A 569 5.32 12.15 -29.33
C VAL A 569 6.23 11.13 -28.67
N PHE A 570 5.89 9.84 -28.73
CA PHE A 570 6.75 8.77 -28.22
C PHE A 570 8.12 8.76 -28.89
N GLY A 571 8.17 8.94 -30.22
CA GLY A 571 9.41 9.06 -30.97
C GLY A 571 10.28 10.19 -30.45
N VAL A 572 9.72 11.38 -30.22
CA VAL A 572 10.45 12.52 -29.64
C VAL A 572 10.87 12.23 -28.19
N GLN A 573 9.99 11.67 -27.37
CA GLN A 573 10.26 11.30 -25.98
C GLN A 573 11.38 10.28 -25.83
N ILE A 574 11.60 9.40 -26.83
CA ILE A 574 12.73 8.47 -26.84
C ILE A 574 13.97 9.08 -27.50
N LEU A 575 13.80 9.81 -28.61
CA LEU A 575 14.90 10.34 -29.40
C LEU A 575 15.71 11.40 -28.65
N VAL A 576 15.05 12.30 -27.92
CA VAL A 576 15.76 13.36 -27.18
C VAL A 576 16.64 12.78 -26.06
N PRO A 577 16.16 11.86 -25.18
CA PRO A 577 17.03 11.19 -24.23
C PRO A 577 18.13 10.34 -24.91
N VAL A 578 17.88 9.73 -26.08
CA VAL A 578 18.93 9.07 -26.85
C VAL A 578 20.02 10.06 -27.28
N PHE A 579 19.68 11.28 -27.71
CA PHE A 579 20.68 12.31 -28.03
C PHE A 579 21.49 12.74 -26.82
N PHE A 580 20.85 12.89 -25.65
CA PHE A 580 21.59 13.07 -24.40
C PHE A 580 22.56 11.91 -24.15
N LEU A 581 22.09 10.67 -24.28
CA LEU A 581 22.94 9.49 -24.07
C LEU A 581 24.10 9.41 -25.08
N LEU A 582 23.93 9.88 -26.32
CA LEU A 582 24.98 9.93 -27.32
C LEU A 582 26.00 11.06 -27.08
N GLU A 583 25.55 12.21 -26.58
CA GLU A 583 26.42 13.35 -26.25
C GLU A 583 27.26 13.06 -25.00
N PHE A 584 26.62 12.55 -23.95
CA PHE A 584 27.24 12.26 -22.67
C PHE A 584 27.98 10.90 -22.67
N GLY A 585 27.47 9.92 -23.41
CA GLY A 585 27.98 8.55 -23.39
C GLY A 585 27.61 7.80 -22.11
N VAL A 586 28.15 6.58 -21.97
CA VAL A 586 28.00 5.76 -20.74
C VAL A 586 29.25 5.79 -19.85
N SER A 587 30.26 6.54 -20.27
CA SER A 587 31.59 6.66 -19.64
C SER A 587 31.87 8.12 -19.29
N GLY A 588 32.82 8.39 -18.39
CA GLY A 588 33.18 9.77 -18.01
C GLY A 588 32.36 10.32 -16.86
N PHE A 589 32.10 9.49 -15.84
CA PHE A 589 31.48 9.95 -14.60
C PHE A 589 32.38 10.94 -13.89
N VAL A 590 31.81 12.07 -13.46
CA VAL A 590 32.60 13.17 -12.91
C VAL A 590 32.21 13.48 -11.48
N LYS A 591 33.23 13.89 -10.73
CA LYS A 591 33.11 14.25 -9.34
C LYS A 591 32.13 15.37 -9.08
N PRO A 592 31.00 15.11 -8.41
CA PRO A 592 30.22 16.19 -7.87
C PRO A 592 30.94 16.78 -6.67
N THR A 593 30.85 18.10 -6.60
CA THR A 593 30.96 18.83 -5.35
C THR A 593 29.76 18.48 -4.45
N SER A 594 29.87 18.67 -3.14
CA SER A 594 28.77 18.35 -2.21
C SER A 594 27.45 19.07 -2.58
N ALA A 595 27.55 20.31 -3.10
CA ALA A 595 26.40 21.06 -3.63
C ALA A 595 25.82 20.43 -4.92
N SER A 596 26.68 19.96 -5.82
CA SER A 596 26.29 19.24 -7.03
C SER A 596 25.55 17.95 -6.71
N THR A 597 26.03 17.15 -5.75
CA THR A 597 25.34 15.92 -5.36
C THR A 597 23.93 16.20 -4.83
N ALA A 598 23.75 17.27 -4.03
CA ALA A 598 22.44 17.58 -3.45
C ALA A 598 21.43 17.86 -4.55
N ILE A 599 21.84 18.63 -5.55
CA ILE A 599 21.03 18.93 -6.71
C ILE A 599 20.82 17.71 -7.60
N ARG A 600 21.81 16.82 -7.79
CA ARG A 600 21.60 15.55 -8.53
C ARG A 600 20.47 14.73 -7.93
N ILE A 601 20.48 14.56 -6.60
CA ILE A 601 19.44 13.81 -5.88
C ILE A 601 18.09 14.52 -5.99
N ILE A 602 18.04 15.83 -5.73
CA ILE A 602 16.80 16.61 -5.84
C ILE A 602 16.22 16.52 -7.26
N CYS A 603 17.05 16.69 -8.30
CA CYS A 603 16.62 16.58 -9.68
C CYS A 603 16.12 15.17 -10.04
N SER A 604 16.80 14.13 -9.59
CA SER A 604 16.36 12.74 -9.81
C SER A 604 15.02 12.47 -9.12
N LEU A 605 14.86 12.87 -7.85
CA LEU A 605 13.61 12.69 -7.11
C LEU A 605 12.45 13.49 -7.71
N LEU A 606 12.70 14.74 -8.11
CA LEU A 606 11.68 15.57 -8.75
C LEU A 606 11.23 14.97 -10.08
N LEU A 607 12.16 14.43 -10.88
CA LEU A 607 11.79 13.76 -12.13
C LEU A 607 11.00 12.49 -11.84
N HIS A 608 11.40 11.69 -10.85
CA HIS A 608 10.68 10.51 -10.40
C HIS A 608 9.23 10.84 -10.01
N MET A 609 9.00 11.95 -9.29
CA MET A 609 7.65 12.40 -8.94
C MET A 609 6.80 12.77 -10.16
N ILE A 610 7.40 13.39 -11.18
CA ILE A 610 6.71 13.69 -12.45
C ILE A 610 6.32 12.37 -13.15
N ILE A 611 7.25 11.43 -13.24
CA ILE A 611 7.07 10.12 -13.87
C ILE A 611 5.99 9.30 -13.17
N TYR A 612 5.96 9.33 -11.83
CA TYR A 612 4.98 8.61 -11.04
C TYR A 612 3.54 8.98 -11.43
N GLY A 613 3.27 10.26 -11.72
CA GLY A 613 1.98 10.72 -12.22
C GLY A 613 1.55 10.03 -13.51
N GLU A 614 2.44 10.02 -14.51
CA GLU A 614 2.21 9.40 -15.82
C GLU A 614 2.03 7.88 -15.72
N VAL A 615 2.88 7.22 -14.95
CA VAL A 615 2.82 5.76 -14.75
C VAL A 615 1.54 5.35 -14.02
N LYS A 616 1.17 6.07 -12.96
CA LYS A 616 -0.07 5.82 -12.21
C LYS A 616 -1.29 5.90 -13.12
N GLN A 617 -1.30 6.90 -13.99
CA GLN A 617 -2.38 7.09 -14.95
C GLN A 617 -2.47 5.97 -15.99
N ALA A 618 -1.36 5.62 -16.64
CA ALA A 618 -1.32 4.52 -17.60
C ALA A 618 -1.79 3.20 -16.96
N ILE A 619 -1.42 2.95 -15.70
CA ILE A 619 -1.86 1.78 -14.94
C ILE A 619 -3.37 1.82 -14.67
N ASN A 620 -3.94 2.98 -14.32
CA ASN A 620 -5.39 3.12 -14.12
C ASN A 620 -6.17 2.82 -15.40
N ILE A 621 -5.67 3.26 -16.55
CA ILE A 621 -6.31 2.95 -17.83
C ILE A 621 -6.14 1.47 -18.20
N LEU A 622 -4.97 0.87 -17.98
CA LEU A 622 -4.78 -0.57 -18.15
C LEU A 622 -5.74 -1.39 -17.27
N ARG A 623 -5.99 -0.92 -16.04
CA ARG A 623 -6.98 -1.50 -15.13
C ARG A 623 -8.38 -1.45 -15.75
N TYR A 624 -8.81 -0.30 -16.24
CA TYR A 624 -10.10 -0.20 -16.93
C TYR A 624 -10.19 -1.11 -18.17
N LEU A 625 -9.15 -1.16 -19.00
CA LEU A 625 -9.09 -2.04 -20.17
C LEU A 625 -9.12 -3.53 -19.81
N LYS A 626 -8.65 -3.91 -18.61
CA LYS A 626 -8.77 -5.28 -18.08
C LYS A 626 -10.25 -5.65 -17.92
N TYR A 627 -11.07 -4.75 -17.41
CA TYR A 627 -12.46 -5.02 -17.00
C TYR A 627 -13.52 -4.69 -18.05
N VAL A 628 -13.23 -3.81 -19.02
CA VAL A 628 -14.20 -3.46 -20.05
C VAL A 628 -14.50 -4.64 -20.99
N LYS A 629 -15.79 -4.92 -21.22
CA LYS A 629 -16.21 -5.96 -22.15
C LYS A 629 -15.91 -5.52 -23.57
N THR A 630 -14.93 -6.17 -24.19
CA THR A 630 -14.58 -5.88 -25.58
C THR A 630 -15.74 -6.28 -26.50
N ALA A 631 -16.30 -5.33 -27.26
CA ALA A 631 -17.32 -5.61 -28.27
C ALA A 631 -16.81 -6.69 -29.26
N LYS A 632 -17.72 -7.46 -29.89
CA LYS A 632 -17.32 -8.45 -30.92
C LYS A 632 -16.54 -7.73 -32.02
N GLY A 633 -15.26 -8.10 -32.21
CA GLY A 633 -14.32 -7.43 -33.13
C GLY A 633 -13.38 -6.38 -32.50
N GLY A 634 -13.58 -6.00 -31.23
CA GLY A 634 -12.80 -4.96 -30.55
C GLY A 634 -11.42 -5.39 -30.02
N LYS A 635 -10.99 -6.63 -30.27
CA LYS A 635 -9.68 -7.15 -29.79
C LYS A 635 -8.52 -6.27 -30.26
N ARG A 636 -8.58 -5.79 -31.51
CA ARG A 636 -7.57 -4.91 -32.09
C ARG A 636 -7.53 -3.55 -31.40
N GLY A 637 -8.68 -2.96 -31.11
CA GLY A 637 -8.78 -1.68 -30.39
C GLY A 637 -8.19 -1.79 -28.97
N ARG A 638 -8.53 -2.86 -28.24
CA ARG A 638 -7.96 -3.13 -26.91
C ARG A 638 -6.44 -3.29 -26.96
N PHE A 639 -5.91 -4.02 -27.93
CA PHE A 639 -4.46 -4.18 -28.11
C PHE A 639 -3.77 -2.83 -28.36
N ILE A 640 -4.34 -1.98 -29.22
CA ILE A 640 -3.82 -0.64 -29.48
C ILE A 640 -3.79 0.19 -28.18
N ASN A 641 -4.86 0.15 -27.37
CA ASN A 641 -4.87 0.90 -26.11
C ASN A 641 -3.82 0.40 -25.10
N ILE A 642 -3.60 -0.91 -25.02
CA ILE A 642 -2.54 -1.50 -24.18
C ILE A 642 -1.16 -1.03 -24.66
N LEU A 643 -0.94 -0.99 -25.99
CA LEU A 643 0.29 -0.48 -26.58
C LEU A 643 0.50 1.00 -26.22
N LEU A 644 -0.54 1.84 -26.33
CA LEU A 644 -0.48 3.26 -25.97
C LEU A 644 -0.14 3.46 -24.48
N CYS A 645 -0.77 2.72 -23.57
CA CYS A 645 -0.43 2.76 -22.15
C CYS A 645 1.03 2.32 -21.91
N SER A 646 1.52 1.33 -22.66
CA SER A 646 2.90 0.87 -22.54
C SER A 646 3.89 1.94 -23.02
N MET A 647 3.58 2.66 -24.10
CA MET A 647 4.38 3.78 -24.59
C MET A 647 4.46 4.90 -23.54
N GLN A 648 3.33 5.26 -22.92
CA GLN A 648 3.25 6.26 -21.84
C GLN A 648 4.05 5.86 -20.59
N MET A 649 4.21 4.56 -20.30
CA MET A 649 5.05 4.11 -19.18
C MET A 649 6.53 4.00 -19.54
N ILE A 650 6.87 3.54 -20.75
CA ILE A 650 8.26 3.24 -21.13
C ILE A 650 9.07 4.53 -21.32
N SER A 651 8.49 5.55 -21.96
CA SER A 651 9.23 6.77 -22.30
C SER A 651 9.71 7.56 -21.07
N PRO A 652 8.92 7.74 -19.98
CA PRO A 652 9.38 8.48 -18.82
C PRO A 652 10.44 7.69 -18.02
N PHE A 653 10.31 6.36 -17.89
CA PHE A 653 11.36 5.52 -17.27
C PHE A 653 12.69 5.60 -18.01
N PHE A 654 12.66 5.51 -19.34
CA PHE A 654 13.87 5.67 -20.13
C PHE A 654 14.50 7.06 -19.96
N THR A 655 13.65 8.10 -19.89
CA THR A 655 14.08 9.48 -19.63
C THR A 655 14.73 9.64 -18.24
N GLU A 656 14.21 8.96 -17.22
CA GLU A 656 14.79 8.95 -15.87
C GLU A 656 16.19 8.36 -15.85
N ILE A 657 16.36 7.20 -16.49
CA ILE A 657 17.64 6.51 -16.58
C ILE A 657 18.67 7.42 -17.26
N VAL A 658 18.29 8.04 -18.39
CA VAL A 658 19.16 8.98 -19.09
C VAL A 658 19.46 10.22 -18.24
N LEU A 659 18.49 10.77 -17.52
CA LEU A 659 18.74 11.91 -16.63
C LEU A 659 19.78 11.53 -15.57
N ILE A 660 19.61 10.39 -14.89
CA ILE A 660 20.52 9.93 -13.85
C ILE A 660 21.94 9.78 -14.42
N LEU A 661 22.09 9.21 -15.62
CA LEU A 661 23.39 9.11 -16.29
C LEU A 661 23.98 10.49 -16.60
N ALA A 662 23.20 11.37 -17.24
CA ALA A 662 23.65 12.70 -17.65
C ALA A 662 24.06 13.58 -16.47
N ILE A 663 23.28 13.60 -15.39
CA ILE A 663 23.60 14.40 -14.21
C ILE A 663 24.82 13.85 -13.47
N CYS A 664 25.03 12.53 -13.47
CA CYS A 664 26.21 11.91 -12.88
C CYS A 664 27.52 12.24 -13.62
N GLN A 665 27.44 12.56 -14.90
CA GLN A 665 28.59 12.96 -15.73
C GLN A 665 28.79 14.49 -15.80
N THR A 666 27.91 15.28 -15.18
CA THR A 666 27.96 16.74 -15.25
C THR A 666 28.51 17.35 -13.95
N GLU A 667 29.66 18.03 -13.98
CA GLU A 667 30.19 18.73 -12.80
C GLU A 667 29.39 20.00 -12.46
N SER A 668 29.07 20.76 -13.49
CA SER A 668 28.54 22.11 -13.40
C SER A 668 27.09 22.12 -12.91
N LEU A 669 26.83 22.75 -11.77
CA LEU A 669 25.50 22.85 -11.17
C LEU A 669 24.42 23.38 -12.13
N PRO A 670 24.66 24.49 -12.88
CA PRO A 670 23.70 24.96 -13.87
C PRO A 670 23.39 23.95 -14.98
N MET A 671 24.37 23.12 -15.36
CA MET A 671 24.17 22.11 -16.39
C MET A 671 23.32 20.94 -15.88
N ILE A 672 23.49 20.52 -14.62
CA ILE A 672 22.61 19.51 -13.99
C ILE A 672 21.16 19.98 -14.01
N ILE A 673 20.92 21.23 -13.61
CA ILE A 673 19.58 21.84 -13.60
C ILE A 673 19.03 21.93 -15.03
N LYS A 674 19.85 22.32 -16.01
CA LYS A 674 19.45 22.35 -17.42
C LYS A 674 19.07 20.98 -17.95
N SER A 675 19.84 19.93 -17.65
CA SER A 675 19.53 18.56 -18.05
C SER A 675 18.21 18.08 -17.43
N PHE A 676 17.98 18.37 -16.14
CA PHE A 676 16.71 18.10 -15.48
C PHE A 676 15.54 18.83 -16.14
N VAL A 677 15.65 20.14 -16.38
CA VAL A 677 14.58 20.93 -17.01
C VAL A 677 14.31 20.45 -18.43
N ALA A 678 15.35 20.15 -19.21
CA ALA A 678 15.22 19.65 -20.57
C ALA A 678 14.52 18.29 -20.62
N LEU A 679 14.96 17.32 -19.81
CA LEU A 679 14.36 15.98 -19.79
C LEU A 679 12.98 15.96 -19.12
N GLY A 680 12.75 16.79 -18.10
CA GLY A 680 11.42 17.01 -17.52
C GLY A 680 10.44 17.61 -18.53
N PHE A 681 10.90 18.56 -19.35
CA PHE A 681 10.11 19.09 -20.46
C PHE A 681 9.77 18.00 -21.49
N VAL A 682 10.73 17.14 -21.84
CA VAL A 682 10.52 16.03 -22.77
C VAL A 682 9.40 15.10 -22.30
N ILE A 683 9.34 14.76 -21.01
CA ILE A 683 8.25 13.95 -20.45
C ILE A 683 6.90 14.63 -20.72
N LYS A 684 6.83 15.96 -20.61
CA LYS A 684 5.61 16.77 -20.77
C LYS A 684 5.29 17.22 -22.20
N ILE A 685 6.00 16.72 -23.21
CA ILE A 685 5.72 17.04 -24.62
C ILE A 685 4.34 16.51 -25.05
N ASP A 686 3.87 15.41 -24.47
CA ASP A 686 2.54 14.88 -24.72
C ASP A 686 1.42 15.86 -24.35
N ASP A 687 1.51 16.52 -23.20
CA ASP A 687 0.57 17.57 -22.78
C ASP A 687 0.55 18.73 -23.82
N MET A 688 1.70 19.12 -24.36
CA MET A 688 1.77 20.19 -25.37
C MET A 688 1.17 19.77 -26.72
N PHE A 689 1.41 18.52 -27.15
CA PHE A 689 0.87 18.03 -28.42
C PHE A 689 -0.64 17.76 -28.33
N SER A 690 -1.18 17.57 -27.13
CA SER A 690 -2.61 17.34 -26.92
C SER A 690 -3.44 18.57 -27.30
N GLU A 691 -2.87 19.78 -27.18
CA GLU A 691 -3.54 21.03 -27.57
C GLU A 691 -3.89 21.06 -29.06
N ASN A 692 -3.07 20.40 -29.89
CA ASN A 692 -3.25 20.31 -31.34
C ASN A 692 -4.35 19.32 -31.77
N PHE A 693 -4.97 18.60 -30.84
CA PHE A 693 -6.06 17.68 -31.17
C PHE A 693 -7.32 18.46 -31.60
N PRO A 694 -8.11 17.90 -32.55
CA PRO A 694 -9.44 18.41 -32.88
C PRO A 694 -10.31 18.60 -31.63
N LYS A 695 -11.10 19.69 -31.60
CA LYS A 695 -12.00 20.00 -30.47
C LYS A 695 -12.94 18.83 -30.15
N GLU A 696 -13.46 18.16 -31.17
CA GLU A 696 -14.36 17.01 -31.02
C GLU A 696 -13.75 15.88 -30.16
N ILE A 697 -12.45 15.58 -30.30
CA ILE A 697 -11.77 14.57 -29.47
C ILE A 697 -11.63 15.08 -28.03
N LYS A 698 -11.27 16.35 -27.86
CA LYS A 698 -11.06 16.97 -26.54
C LYS A 698 -12.37 17.06 -25.75
N ASP A 699 -13.45 17.47 -26.41
CA ASP A 699 -14.78 17.58 -25.82
C ASP A 699 -15.34 16.19 -25.48
N THR A 700 -15.15 15.20 -26.36
CA THR A 700 -15.51 13.81 -26.02
C THR A 700 -14.73 13.33 -24.79
N ALA A 701 -13.43 13.59 -24.72
CA ALA A 701 -12.60 13.11 -23.62
C ALA A 701 -12.89 13.82 -22.29
N SER A 702 -13.27 15.11 -22.31
CA SER A 702 -13.65 15.84 -21.10
C SER A 702 -14.96 15.34 -20.49
N ASP A 703 -15.88 14.88 -21.34
CA ASP A 703 -17.21 14.42 -20.91
C ASP A 703 -17.21 12.92 -20.58
N LEU A 704 -16.12 12.21 -20.88
CA LEU A 704 -16.02 10.76 -20.69
C LEU A 704 -15.55 10.41 -19.28
N GLU A 705 -16.49 9.97 -18.45
CA GLU A 705 -16.18 9.27 -17.20
C GLU A 705 -16.06 7.77 -17.45
N LEU A 706 -14.90 7.18 -17.18
CA LEU A 706 -14.76 5.73 -17.24
C LEU A 706 -15.22 5.14 -15.92
N ILE A 707 -16.32 4.40 -15.97
CA ILE A 707 -16.85 3.67 -14.83
C ILE A 707 -16.41 2.21 -14.97
N ILE A 708 -15.63 1.71 -14.01
CA ILE A 708 -15.24 0.29 -14.02
C ILE A 708 -16.46 -0.54 -13.58
N GLY A 709 -17.03 -1.30 -14.52
CA GLY A 709 -18.15 -2.21 -14.25
C GLY A 709 -17.71 -3.56 -13.70
N LYS A 710 -18.69 -4.40 -13.32
CA LYS A 710 -18.47 -5.76 -12.76
C LYS A 710 -17.44 -6.57 -13.54
N ASP A 711 -16.50 -7.18 -12.82
CA ASP A 711 -15.41 -7.97 -13.41
C ASP A 711 -15.93 -9.03 -14.41
N GLN A 712 -15.46 -8.90 -15.65
CA GLN A 712 -15.79 -9.78 -16.78
C GLN A 712 -14.71 -10.85 -17.06
N ASN A 713 -13.56 -10.76 -16.39
CA ASN A 713 -12.36 -11.57 -16.64
C ASN A 713 -11.87 -12.32 -15.40
N SER A 714 -12.74 -12.58 -14.41
CA SER A 714 -12.41 -13.51 -13.33
C SER A 714 -11.87 -14.84 -13.88
N TYR A 715 -10.89 -15.41 -13.20
CA TYR A 715 -10.25 -16.66 -13.59
C TYR A 715 -11.27 -17.78 -13.84
N LYS A 716 -12.38 -17.80 -13.08
CA LYS A 716 -13.53 -18.70 -13.31
C LYS A 716 -14.18 -18.49 -14.68
N LYS A 717 -14.44 -17.25 -15.10
CA LYS A 717 -14.99 -16.94 -16.43
C LYS A 717 -14.00 -17.30 -17.54
N ILE A 718 -12.69 -17.08 -17.34
CA ILE A 718 -11.64 -17.46 -18.28
C ILE A 718 -11.55 -18.99 -18.42
N LEU A 719 -11.47 -19.73 -17.31
CA LEU A 719 -11.47 -21.20 -17.31
C LEU A 719 -12.75 -21.77 -17.93
N LYS A 720 -13.91 -21.17 -17.65
CA LYS A 720 -15.18 -21.56 -18.27
C LYS A 720 -15.12 -21.37 -19.79
N ARG A 721 -14.56 -20.25 -20.28
CA ARG A 721 -14.34 -19.99 -21.71
C ARG A 721 -13.35 -20.97 -22.35
N ILE A 722 -12.24 -21.27 -21.68
CA ILE A 722 -11.25 -22.26 -22.15
C ILE A 722 -11.88 -23.66 -22.22
N LYS A 723 -12.64 -24.06 -21.19
CA LYS A 723 -13.37 -25.34 -21.19
C LYS A 723 -14.44 -25.39 -22.28
N SER A 724 -15.15 -24.30 -22.56
CA SER A 724 -16.11 -24.27 -23.68
C SER A 724 -15.43 -24.28 -25.05
N ALA A 725 -14.28 -23.62 -25.19
CA ALA A 725 -13.50 -23.61 -26.44
C ALA A 725 -12.86 -24.97 -26.74
N ARG A 726 -12.50 -25.78 -25.72
CA ARG A 726 -12.05 -27.17 -25.90
C ARG A 726 -13.16 -28.14 -26.30
N LYS A 727 -14.43 -27.77 -26.12
CA LYS A 727 -15.59 -28.59 -26.50
C LYS A 727 -16.09 -28.28 -27.91
N GLN A 728 -15.62 -27.20 -28.53
CA GLN A 728 -15.82 -26.86 -29.94
C GLN A 728 -14.62 -27.35 -30.73
#